data_AF-A0AAD3TZ56-F1
#
_entry.id   AF-A0AAD3TZ56-F1
#
_cell.length_a   1.000
_cell.length_b   1.000
_cell.length_c   1.000
_cell.angle_alpha   90.00
_cell.angle_beta   90.00
_cell.angle_gamma   90.00
#
_symmetry.space_group_name_H-M   'P 1'
#
loop_
_entity.id
_entity.type
_entity.pdbx_description
1 polymer ?
#
loop_
_entity_poly.entity_id
_entity_poly.type
_entity_poly.pdbx_seq_one_letter_code
_entity_poly.pdbx_strand_id
1 'polypeptide(L)'
;MSTSRPALKDLPKEILAAIAIELVVDDEGNGQQPSAMTSLLYTCRDIYAKLEFDNNPVLYNRLFRVTFDLGALVRRTQWMFDVKTDIPGTSKKTELFANPRSWAIEYKDRWSLRNRMRSCVRHDKINLDSIDTDLWALWFLWTENDKKNFKFLHDECLFYKWIMVNYKDDMLSDSLKTGYPRDTPVKALGIWLAMLSCSDLYGERTPAEVDEKIYLLRPYAFACFKYEMTYAAWHHRKLPLCKPGCTDHSGVSSYTAQYNRFGHSHRRAPPHFVLGAYLCYMRILERQPGRIGMKAASSTRFLDEGSTGLFSVNQLMPSVYHDPEWQRNTVCQDPHTSPGLPPLTFHGRLEGFWRGRLLFFDFDAYRQMLAGNMSAVYTGTFATHAVELEIRETVIQVREEDVGGTGSLLNAGFADEETEEEQERIRTGYGHKVLAANELGQADPAGYTKEILLSGGARSCWGWSRVRGRVRSWDGLVQISIGKSTPHALGQWIWRGYIHTGGYLIGRWRDTYTPESQFGYEGPLGLVRAGDMYYPSHFPKSMAESTGTTKLDVGPDGATPGPGPGQIHNRMPKSQAPKSPVSHASASGGSRESSDDPMEGRKRRVTDDAQLARKRRDSDRPGSPGGRGSNSREGCKKTTGSNHN
;
A
#
# COMPACT_ATOMS: atom_id res chain seq x y z
N MET A 1 -71.22 15.35 17.14
CA MET A 1 -69.85 15.82 16.86
C MET A 1 -69.19 14.81 15.94
N SER A 2 -69.00 15.17 14.66
CA SER A 2 -68.25 14.34 13.72
C SER A 2 -66.77 14.48 14.06
N THR A 3 -66.18 13.47 14.70
CA THR A 3 -64.72 13.39 14.86
C THR A 3 -64.14 13.23 13.46
N SER A 4 -63.57 14.31 12.90
CA SER A 4 -62.84 14.23 11.63
C SER A 4 -61.75 13.18 11.78
N ARG A 5 -61.70 12.20 10.89
CA ARG A 5 -60.61 11.23 10.87
C ARG A 5 -59.29 12.01 10.76
N PRO A 6 -58.28 11.69 11.58
CA PRO A 6 -56.99 12.38 11.52
C PRO A 6 -56.41 12.22 10.11
N ALA A 7 -56.04 13.33 9.48
CA ALA A 7 -55.37 13.30 8.20
C ALA A 7 -53.91 12.89 8.39
N LEU A 8 -53.28 12.35 7.34
CA LEU A 8 -51.86 11.95 7.40
C LEU A 8 -50.96 13.11 7.87
N LYS A 9 -51.27 14.35 7.46
CA LYS A 9 -50.56 15.56 7.87
C LYS A 9 -50.67 15.88 9.37
N ASP A 10 -51.70 15.38 10.05
CA ASP A 10 -51.94 15.62 11.47
C ASP A 10 -51.10 14.68 12.36
N LEU A 11 -50.47 13.65 11.77
CA LEU A 11 -49.58 12.76 12.50
C LEU A 11 -48.35 13.50 13.07
N PRO A 12 -47.84 13.05 14.23
CA PRO A 12 -46.57 13.54 14.78
C PRO A 12 -45.41 13.34 13.80
N LYS A 13 -44.41 14.24 13.87
CA LYS A 13 -43.24 14.19 12.97
C LYS A 13 -42.47 12.88 13.09
N GLU A 14 -42.47 12.26 14.28
CA GLU A 14 -41.80 11.00 14.57
C GLU A 14 -42.45 9.83 13.84
N ILE A 15 -43.79 9.85 13.74
CA ILE A 15 -44.56 8.82 13.02
C ILE A 15 -44.39 8.98 11.51
N LEU A 16 -44.46 10.22 11.00
CA LEU A 16 -44.18 10.50 9.59
C LEU A 16 -42.74 10.10 9.21
N ALA A 17 -41.77 10.34 10.11
CA ALA A 17 -40.39 9.90 9.91
C ALA A 17 -40.26 8.37 9.91
N ALA A 18 -40.99 7.66 10.77
CA ALA A 18 -41.03 6.20 10.75
C ALA A 18 -41.59 5.68 9.42
N ILE A 19 -42.73 6.22 8.96
CA ILE A 19 -43.31 5.89 7.64
C ILE A 19 -42.27 6.14 6.53
N ALA A 20 -41.58 7.29 6.56
CA ALA A 20 -40.58 7.61 5.56
C ALA A 20 -39.39 6.63 5.56
N ILE A 21 -39.01 6.08 6.70
CA ILE A 21 -37.96 5.06 6.79
C ILE A 21 -38.45 3.74 6.18
N GLU A 22 -39.66 3.30 6.50
CA GLU A 22 -40.25 2.08 5.93
C GLU A 22 -40.39 2.16 4.40
N LEU A 23 -40.57 3.37 3.84
CA LEU A 23 -40.56 3.55 2.37
C LEU A 23 -39.18 3.34 1.74
N VAL A 24 -38.09 3.54 2.50
CA VAL A 24 -36.71 3.47 1.99
C VAL A 24 -36.08 2.12 2.30
N VAL A 25 -36.51 1.43 3.35
CA VAL A 25 -35.92 0.17 3.80
C VAL A 25 -36.50 -1.00 2.99
N ASP A 26 -35.65 -1.94 2.58
CA ASP A 26 -36.06 -3.18 1.92
C ASP A 26 -36.49 -4.28 2.91
N ASP A 27 -37.02 -5.39 2.39
CA ASP A 27 -37.48 -6.53 3.20
C ASP A 27 -36.38 -7.14 4.09
N GLU A 28 -35.11 -6.88 3.78
CA GLU A 28 -33.95 -7.33 4.55
C GLU A 28 -33.50 -6.30 5.62
N GLY A 29 -34.19 -5.16 5.74
CA GLY A 29 -33.82 -4.10 6.68
C GLY A 29 -32.70 -3.18 6.20
N ASN A 30 -32.33 -3.22 4.91
CA ASN A 30 -31.29 -2.38 4.33
C ASN A 30 -31.89 -1.13 3.67
N GLY A 31 -31.27 0.04 3.90
CA GLY A 31 -31.74 1.28 3.28
C GLY A 31 -31.44 1.33 1.78
N GLN A 32 -32.47 1.61 0.98
CA GLN A 32 -32.41 1.85 -0.46
C GLN A 32 -32.33 3.35 -0.80
N GLN A 33 -32.71 3.73 -2.03
CA GLN A 33 -32.65 5.10 -2.52
C GLN A 33 -33.66 6.01 -1.80
N PRO A 34 -33.24 7.20 -1.33
CA PRO A 34 -34.14 8.17 -0.70
C PRO A 34 -35.23 8.70 -1.64
N SER A 35 -35.11 8.47 -2.96
CA SER A 35 -36.14 8.81 -3.95
C SER A 35 -37.47 8.12 -3.67
N ALA A 36 -37.51 7.01 -2.93
CA ALA A 36 -38.75 6.37 -2.51
C ALA A 36 -39.64 7.28 -1.62
N MET A 37 -39.04 8.24 -0.90
CA MET A 37 -39.78 9.22 -0.10
C MET A 37 -40.42 10.32 -0.95
N THR A 38 -40.07 10.45 -2.23
CA THR A 38 -40.46 11.59 -3.07
C THR A 38 -41.97 11.76 -3.14
N SER A 39 -42.72 10.66 -3.34
CA SER A 39 -44.19 10.70 -3.39
C SER A 39 -44.79 11.19 -2.08
N LEU A 40 -44.24 10.75 -0.92
CA LEU A 40 -44.68 11.19 0.41
C LEU A 40 -44.40 12.69 0.61
N LEU A 41 -43.20 13.14 0.25
CA LEU A 41 -42.80 14.55 0.38
C LEU A 41 -43.65 15.49 -0.48
N TYR A 42 -44.15 15.03 -1.62
CA TYR A 42 -45.02 15.82 -2.51
C TYR A 42 -46.52 15.76 -2.19
N THR A 43 -46.93 15.03 -1.14
CA THR A 43 -48.36 14.96 -0.76
C THR A 43 -48.91 16.27 -0.20
N CYS A 44 -48.15 16.98 0.64
CA CYS A 44 -48.60 18.18 1.34
C CYS A 44 -47.41 19.01 1.86
N ARG A 45 -47.54 20.35 1.86
CA ARG A 45 -46.53 21.27 2.41
C ARG A 45 -46.24 21.03 3.89
N ASP A 46 -47.25 20.66 4.67
CA ASP A 46 -47.08 20.38 6.11
C ASP A 46 -46.24 19.11 6.33
N ILE A 47 -46.46 18.07 5.51
CA ILE A 47 -45.68 16.82 5.55
C ILE A 47 -44.25 17.09 5.11
N TYR A 48 -44.07 17.85 4.02
CA TYR A 48 -42.76 18.27 3.56
C TYR A 48 -41.98 19.01 4.67
N ALA A 49 -42.59 20.04 5.28
CA ALA A 49 -41.95 20.82 6.34
C ALA A 49 -41.58 19.96 7.57
N LYS A 50 -42.35 18.91 7.89
CA LYS A 50 -42.04 17.98 8.99
C LYS A 50 -40.92 16.97 8.65
N LEU A 51 -40.68 16.70 7.38
CA LEU A 51 -39.75 15.66 6.92
C LEU A 51 -38.50 16.19 6.24
N GLU A 52 -38.48 17.46 5.85
CA GLU A 52 -37.34 18.06 5.15
C GLU A 52 -36.05 18.01 5.98
N PHE A 53 -34.94 18.03 5.26
CA PHE A 53 -33.59 17.88 5.79
C PHE A 53 -33.29 18.77 6.99
N ASP A 54 -33.56 20.07 6.88
CA ASP A 54 -33.20 21.04 7.90
C ASP A 54 -34.09 20.95 9.15
N ASN A 55 -35.34 20.51 9.00
CA ASN A 55 -36.30 20.42 10.10
C ASN A 55 -36.30 19.06 10.79
N ASN A 56 -35.80 18.01 10.13
CA ASN A 56 -35.81 16.65 10.68
C ASN A 56 -34.47 15.91 10.53
N PRO A 57 -33.36 16.41 11.10
CA PRO A 57 -32.07 15.72 11.04
C PRO A 57 -32.09 14.32 11.69
N VAL A 58 -33.03 14.05 12.60
CA VAL A 58 -33.19 12.74 13.24
C VAL A 58 -33.62 11.67 12.23
N LEU A 59 -34.53 12.00 11.31
CA LEU A 59 -34.91 11.11 10.20
C LEU A 59 -33.68 10.69 9.38
N TYR A 60 -32.88 11.65 8.93
CA TYR A 60 -31.71 11.37 8.09
C TYR A 60 -30.58 10.66 8.83
N ASN A 61 -30.43 10.89 10.14
CA ASN A 61 -29.57 10.05 10.99
C ASN A 61 -30.07 8.59 11.00
N ARG A 62 -31.37 8.35 11.17
CA ARG A 62 -31.92 6.98 11.13
C ARG A 62 -31.73 6.35 9.75
N LEU A 63 -31.96 7.10 8.67
CA LEU A 63 -31.70 6.65 7.30
C LEU A 63 -30.22 6.29 7.09
N PHE A 64 -29.29 7.09 7.60
CA PHE A 64 -27.86 6.77 7.57
C PHE A 64 -27.58 5.40 8.19
N ARG A 65 -28.12 5.16 9.40
CA ARG A 65 -27.88 3.94 10.18
C ARG A 65 -28.44 2.67 9.53
N VAL A 66 -29.52 2.78 8.76
CA VAL A 66 -30.08 1.64 8.02
C VAL A 66 -29.36 1.42 6.68
N THR A 67 -28.85 2.47 6.05
CA THR A 67 -28.16 2.40 4.74
C THR A 67 -26.68 1.99 4.85
N PHE A 68 -25.95 2.43 5.88
CA PHE A 68 -24.49 2.30 5.94
C PHE A 68 -24.00 1.52 7.17
N ASP A 69 -22.81 0.95 7.05
CA ASP A 69 -22.14 0.24 8.15
C ASP A 69 -21.63 1.23 9.22
N LEU A 70 -21.78 0.83 10.50
CA LEU A 70 -21.41 1.65 11.67
C LEU A 70 -20.30 1.04 12.52
N GLY A 71 -19.99 -0.24 12.34
CA GLY A 71 -19.13 -1.02 13.24
C GLY A 71 -17.75 -0.39 13.43
N ALA A 72 -17.04 -0.14 12.33
CA ALA A 72 -15.74 0.52 12.36
C ALA A 72 -15.78 1.91 12.99
N LEU A 73 -16.80 2.71 12.66
CA LEU A 73 -16.94 4.07 13.18
C LEU A 73 -17.06 4.06 14.70
N VAL A 74 -17.88 3.16 15.25
CA VAL A 74 -18.05 3.00 16.70
C VAL A 74 -16.74 2.57 17.36
N ARG A 75 -16.07 1.52 16.84
CA ARG A 75 -14.81 1.02 17.41
C ARG A 75 -13.69 2.06 17.40
N ARG A 76 -13.50 2.76 16.28
CA ARG A 76 -12.46 3.79 16.10
C ARG A 76 -12.69 5.00 16.98
N THR A 77 -13.95 5.36 17.17
CA THR A 77 -14.35 6.43 18.09
C THR A 77 -14.06 6.05 19.53
N GLN A 78 -14.45 4.84 19.94
CA GLN A 78 -14.16 4.34 21.28
C GLN A 78 -12.66 4.32 21.54
N TRP A 79 -11.87 3.79 20.60
CA TRP A 79 -10.41 3.78 20.69
C TRP A 79 -9.83 5.19 20.84
N MET A 80 -10.35 6.18 20.11
CA MET A 80 -9.89 7.57 20.28
C MET A 80 -10.17 8.09 21.69
N PHE A 81 -11.29 7.73 22.30
CA PHE A 81 -11.57 8.08 23.69
C PHE A 81 -10.62 7.37 24.65
N ASP A 82 -10.30 6.11 24.41
CA ASP A 82 -9.42 5.33 25.27
C ASP A 82 -7.96 5.81 25.23
N VAL A 83 -7.49 6.31 24.08
CA VAL A 83 -6.08 6.74 23.88
C VAL A 83 -5.84 8.23 24.10
N LYS A 84 -6.84 9.11 23.90
CA LYS A 84 -6.65 10.58 23.96
C LYS A 84 -7.02 11.23 25.30
N THR A 85 -7.26 10.49 26.37
CA THR A 85 -7.62 11.08 27.68
C THR A 85 -6.55 11.98 28.29
N ASP A 86 -5.30 11.93 27.81
CA ASP A 86 -4.17 12.64 28.43
C ASP A 86 -3.52 13.74 27.56
N ILE A 87 -4.12 14.18 26.45
CA ILE A 87 -3.54 15.27 25.62
C ILE A 87 -4.08 16.64 26.06
N PRO A 88 -3.25 17.52 26.67
CA PRO A 88 -3.68 18.86 27.08
C PRO A 88 -4.14 19.69 25.87
N GLY A 89 -5.29 20.34 25.96
CA GLY A 89 -5.83 21.20 24.89
C GLY A 89 -6.71 20.50 23.86
N THR A 90 -6.88 19.17 23.91
CA THR A 90 -8.00 18.49 23.23
C THR A 90 -9.27 18.57 24.08
N SER A 91 -9.61 19.79 24.48
CA SER A 91 -10.78 20.13 25.29
C SER A 91 -12.06 19.95 24.48
N LYS A 92 -12.57 18.72 24.51
CA LYS A 92 -13.97 18.30 24.66
C LYS A 92 -14.01 16.85 24.20
N LYS A 93 -14.63 15.98 25.01
CA LYS A 93 -15.20 14.74 24.52
C LYS A 93 -16.21 15.15 23.44
N THR A 94 -15.74 15.36 22.21
CA THR A 94 -16.62 15.83 21.15
C THR A 94 -17.57 14.68 20.94
N GLU A 95 -18.80 14.86 21.38
CA GLU A 95 -19.90 13.99 21.02
C GLU A 95 -20.18 14.15 19.51
N LEU A 96 -19.18 13.87 18.67
CA LEU A 96 -19.21 13.98 17.20
C LEU A 96 -20.42 13.20 16.64
N PHE A 97 -20.92 12.26 17.43
CA PHE A 97 -22.06 11.40 17.14
C PHE A 97 -23.34 11.70 17.93
N ALA A 98 -23.34 12.61 18.92
CA ALA A 98 -24.58 12.96 19.62
C ALA A 98 -25.47 13.88 18.79
N ASN A 99 -24.88 14.75 17.96
CA ASN A 99 -25.66 15.66 17.12
C ASN A 99 -26.24 14.91 15.89
N PRO A 100 -27.57 14.73 15.78
CA PRO A 100 -28.18 14.06 14.63
C PRO A 100 -27.93 14.79 13.30
N ARG A 101 -27.70 16.11 13.33
CA ARG A 101 -27.45 16.90 12.12
C ARG A 101 -26.14 16.53 11.45
N SER A 102 -25.11 16.20 12.22
CA SER A 102 -23.81 15.75 11.68
C SER A 102 -23.97 14.46 10.87
N TRP A 103 -24.77 13.51 11.34
CA TRP A 103 -25.12 12.28 10.61
C TRP A 103 -25.98 12.55 9.37
N ALA A 104 -26.94 13.47 9.47
CA ALA A 104 -27.75 13.89 8.34
C ALA A 104 -26.87 14.47 7.21
N ILE A 105 -25.89 15.31 7.55
CA ILE A 105 -24.93 15.87 6.59
C ILE A 105 -24.13 14.76 5.91
N GLU A 106 -23.57 13.82 6.66
CA GLU A 106 -22.83 12.67 6.09
C GLU A 106 -23.73 11.84 5.14
N TYR A 107 -24.99 11.61 5.49
CA TYR A 107 -25.95 10.92 4.63
C TYR A 107 -26.14 11.65 3.30
N LYS A 108 -26.38 12.97 3.34
CA LYS A 108 -26.51 13.82 2.16
C LYS A 108 -25.24 13.82 1.31
N ASP A 109 -24.07 13.87 1.94
CA ASP A 109 -22.78 13.93 1.26
C ASP A 109 -22.49 12.62 0.50
N ARG A 110 -22.82 11.46 1.07
CA ARG A 110 -22.67 10.15 0.40
C ARG A 110 -23.59 10.01 -0.82
N TRP A 111 -24.84 10.46 -0.75
CA TRP A 111 -25.73 10.49 -1.92
C TRP A 111 -25.29 11.52 -2.97
N SER A 112 -24.68 12.62 -2.55
CA SER A 112 -24.10 13.62 -3.45
C SER A 112 -22.86 13.08 -4.17
N LEU A 113 -21.98 12.36 -3.46
CA LEU A 113 -20.86 11.61 -4.02
C LEU A 113 -21.33 10.65 -5.11
N ARG A 114 -22.35 9.84 -4.80
CA ARG A 114 -22.95 8.91 -5.76
C ARG A 114 -23.38 9.60 -7.06
N ASN A 115 -24.00 10.77 -6.98
CA ASN A 115 -24.42 11.52 -8.17
C ASN A 115 -23.21 12.06 -8.96
N ARG A 116 -22.18 12.57 -8.28
CA ARG A 116 -20.93 13.00 -8.94
C ARG A 116 -20.25 11.83 -9.64
N MET A 117 -20.09 10.69 -8.98
CA MET A 117 -19.45 9.51 -9.55
C MET A 117 -20.16 9.01 -10.81
N ARG A 118 -21.48 8.90 -10.78
CA ARG A 118 -22.26 8.49 -11.96
C ARG A 118 -22.19 9.51 -13.09
N SER A 119 -22.07 10.80 -12.76
CA SER A 119 -21.80 11.84 -13.77
C SER A 119 -20.44 11.62 -14.42
N CYS A 120 -19.38 11.37 -13.64
CA CYS A 120 -18.04 11.09 -14.19
C CYS A 120 -18.06 9.87 -15.12
N VAL A 121 -18.73 8.78 -14.72
CA VAL A 121 -18.87 7.57 -15.55
C VAL A 121 -19.64 7.84 -16.85
N ARG A 122 -20.69 8.69 -16.79
CA ARG A 122 -21.48 9.03 -17.98
C ARG A 122 -20.68 9.85 -19.00
N HIS A 123 -19.81 10.72 -18.53
CA HIS A 123 -19.04 11.64 -19.39
C HIS A 123 -17.60 11.16 -19.65
N ASP A 124 -17.22 10.01 -19.10
CA ASP A 124 -15.85 9.44 -19.15
C ASP A 124 -14.77 10.45 -18.76
N LYS A 125 -15.02 11.22 -17.69
CA LYS A 125 -14.14 12.30 -17.24
C LYS A 125 -14.28 12.57 -15.74
N ILE A 126 -13.16 12.75 -15.02
CA ILE A 126 -13.19 13.12 -13.60
C ILE A 126 -13.55 14.61 -13.43
N ASN A 127 -14.31 14.92 -12.38
CA ASN A 127 -14.37 16.27 -11.82
C ASN A 127 -13.20 16.48 -10.83
N LEU A 128 -12.17 17.19 -11.25
CA LEU A 128 -10.96 17.42 -10.45
C LEU A 128 -11.22 18.31 -9.22
N ASP A 129 -12.27 19.15 -9.23
CA ASP A 129 -12.53 20.08 -8.13
C ASP A 129 -13.02 19.38 -6.85
N SER A 130 -13.58 18.17 -6.97
CA SER A 130 -14.11 17.39 -5.84
C SER A 130 -13.31 16.14 -5.52
N ILE A 131 -12.22 15.85 -6.24
CA ILE A 131 -11.57 14.53 -6.20
C ILE A 131 -11.02 14.18 -4.82
N ASP A 132 -10.42 15.14 -4.12
CA ASP A 132 -9.93 14.95 -2.75
C ASP A 132 -11.05 14.49 -1.81
N THR A 133 -12.18 15.20 -1.86
CA THR A 133 -13.35 14.91 -1.02
C THR A 133 -13.96 13.56 -1.38
N ASP A 134 -14.04 13.26 -2.67
CA ASP A 134 -14.62 12.02 -3.18
C ASP A 134 -13.76 10.80 -2.78
N LEU A 135 -12.44 10.88 -2.94
CA LEU A 135 -11.52 9.79 -2.57
C LEU A 135 -11.49 9.55 -1.06
N TRP A 136 -11.56 10.59 -0.23
CA TRP A 136 -11.67 10.40 1.22
C TRP A 136 -12.98 9.72 1.61
N ALA A 137 -14.10 10.13 1.03
CA ALA A 137 -15.39 9.50 1.28
C ALA A 137 -15.40 8.03 0.82
N LEU A 138 -14.80 7.73 -0.33
CA LEU A 138 -14.62 6.37 -0.82
C LEU A 138 -13.71 5.53 0.08
N TRP A 139 -12.61 6.11 0.56
CA TRP A 139 -11.71 5.46 1.50
C TRP A 139 -12.44 5.04 2.78
N PHE A 140 -13.28 5.91 3.35
CA PHE A 140 -14.10 5.54 4.50
C PHE A 140 -15.14 4.47 4.14
N LEU A 141 -15.84 4.59 3.02
CA LEU A 141 -16.83 3.58 2.60
C LEU A 141 -16.21 2.18 2.48
N TRP A 142 -15.01 2.06 1.89
CA TRP A 142 -14.30 0.79 1.75
C TRP A 142 -13.73 0.29 3.08
N THR A 143 -13.04 1.13 3.85
CA THR A 143 -12.39 0.70 5.10
C THR A 143 -13.35 0.55 6.29
N GLU A 144 -14.57 1.06 6.19
CA GLU A 144 -15.66 0.88 7.15
C GLU A 144 -16.68 -0.18 6.69
N ASN A 145 -16.41 -0.88 5.58
CA ASN A 145 -17.32 -1.87 5.04
C ASN A 145 -17.40 -3.13 5.91
N ASP A 146 -18.61 -3.42 6.38
CA ASP A 146 -19.00 -4.66 7.06
C ASP A 146 -20.22 -5.32 6.38
N LYS A 147 -20.48 -4.95 5.11
CA LYS A 147 -21.35 -5.56 4.06
C LYS A 147 -22.19 -4.49 3.34
N LYS A 148 -22.76 -3.53 4.07
CA LYS A 148 -23.72 -2.56 3.51
C LYS A 148 -23.03 -1.53 2.60
N ASN A 149 -21.86 -1.04 3.00
CA ASN A 149 -21.15 -0.02 2.22
C ASN A 149 -20.73 -0.56 0.84
N PHE A 150 -20.35 -1.84 0.74
CA PHE A 150 -20.02 -2.50 -0.53
C PHE A 150 -21.22 -2.49 -1.49
N LYS A 151 -22.42 -2.84 -1.01
CA LYS A 151 -23.66 -2.79 -1.81
C LYS A 151 -23.88 -1.38 -2.37
N PHE A 152 -23.74 -0.35 -1.54
CA PHE A 152 -23.85 1.05 -1.98
C PHE A 152 -22.77 1.43 -3.03
N LEU A 153 -21.52 1.05 -2.81
CA LEU A 153 -20.42 1.34 -3.73
C LEU A 153 -20.61 0.66 -5.10
N HIS A 154 -21.03 -0.60 -5.08
CA HIS A 154 -21.24 -1.40 -6.28
C HIS A 154 -22.50 -0.97 -7.04
N ASP A 155 -23.66 -0.98 -6.38
CA ASP A 155 -24.96 -0.82 -7.02
C ASP A 155 -25.28 0.65 -7.32
N GLU A 156 -24.97 1.54 -6.36
CA GLU A 156 -25.35 2.94 -6.46
C GLU A 156 -24.27 3.81 -7.10
N CYS A 157 -23.02 3.63 -6.70
CA CYS A 157 -21.92 4.51 -7.14
C CYS A 157 -21.26 4.10 -8.46
N LEU A 158 -21.51 2.89 -8.96
CA LEU A 158 -20.79 2.31 -10.12
C LEU A 158 -19.27 2.35 -9.93
N PHE A 159 -18.79 2.07 -8.71
CA PHE A 159 -17.41 2.29 -8.29
C PHE A 159 -16.37 1.72 -9.27
N TYR A 160 -16.54 0.49 -9.75
CA TYR A 160 -15.59 -0.16 -10.66
C TYR A 160 -15.47 0.52 -12.03
N LYS A 161 -16.54 1.15 -12.52
CA LYS A 161 -16.46 1.96 -13.74
C LYS A 161 -15.75 3.28 -13.43
N TRP A 162 -16.10 3.90 -12.31
CA TRP A 162 -15.54 5.18 -11.88
C TRP A 162 -14.02 5.11 -11.64
N ILE A 163 -13.53 4.07 -10.95
CA ILE A 163 -12.09 3.95 -10.63
C ILE A 163 -11.22 3.78 -11.88
N MET A 164 -11.78 3.23 -12.96
CA MET A 164 -11.09 3.14 -14.26
C MET A 164 -10.99 4.49 -14.96
N VAL A 165 -12.03 5.32 -14.87
CA VAL A 165 -11.95 6.73 -15.30
C VAL A 165 -10.91 7.46 -14.46
N ASN A 166 -10.93 7.25 -13.13
CA ASN A 166 -9.98 7.86 -12.21
C ASN A 166 -8.52 7.56 -12.57
N TYR A 167 -8.24 6.28 -12.83
CA TYR A 167 -6.91 5.80 -13.20
C TYR A 167 -6.37 6.49 -14.47
N LYS A 168 -7.19 6.65 -15.51
CA LYS A 168 -6.76 7.25 -16.78
C LYS A 168 -6.47 8.76 -16.65
N ASP A 169 -7.35 9.49 -15.97
CA ASP A 169 -7.28 10.95 -15.93
C ASP A 169 -6.22 11.47 -14.93
N ASP A 170 -5.95 10.75 -13.83
CA ASP A 170 -4.98 11.18 -12.80
C ASP A 170 -3.62 10.46 -12.89
N MET A 171 -3.61 9.13 -12.75
CA MET A 171 -2.36 8.35 -12.60
C MET A 171 -1.56 8.28 -13.91
N LEU A 172 -2.24 8.00 -15.02
CA LEU A 172 -1.60 7.91 -16.34
C LEU A 172 -1.11 9.29 -16.81
N SER A 173 -1.94 10.32 -16.69
CA SER A 173 -1.61 11.67 -17.19
C SER A 173 -0.41 12.30 -16.48
N ASP A 174 -0.25 12.10 -15.16
CA ASP A 174 0.89 12.65 -14.40
C ASP A 174 2.20 11.91 -14.68
N SER A 175 2.13 10.62 -15.03
CA SER A 175 3.32 9.80 -15.32
C SER A 175 3.91 10.06 -16.72
N LEU A 176 3.15 10.69 -17.61
CA LEU A 176 3.62 11.15 -18.92
C LEU A 176 4.39 12.48 -18.85
N LYS A 177 4.38 13.16 -17.70
CA LYS A 177 5.11 14.42 -17.50
C LYS A 177 6.60 14.15 -17.32
N THR A 178 7.42 15.15 -17.63
CA THR A 178 8.87 15.07 -17.40
C THR A 178 9.21 15.08 -15.91
N GLY A 179 10.17 14.24 -15.51
CA GLY A 179 10.59 14.08 -14.12
C GLY A 179 9.90 12.93 -13.40
N TYR A 180 10.28 12.72 -12.14
CA TYR A 180 9.65 11.72 -11.29
C TYR A 180 8.20 12.12 -11.01
N PRO A 181 7.22 11.22 -11.22
CA PRO A 181 5.82 11.56 -10.99
C PRO A 181 5.56 11.89 -9.52
N ARG A 182 4.55 12.71 -9.24
CA ARG A 182 4.33 13.21 -7.88
C ARG A 182 3.70 12.15 -7.00
N ASP A 183 4.18 12.03 -5.77
CA ASP A 183 3.47 11.37 -4.68
C ASP A 183 2.52 12.40 -4.03
N THR A 184 1.22 12.10 -3.99
CA THR A 184 0.19 13.01 -3.48
C THR A 184 -0.85 12.24 -2.67
N PRO A 185 -1.54 12.89 -1.71
CA PRO A 185 -2.62 12.26 -0.96
C PRO A 185 -3.74 11.66 -1.81
N VAL A 186 -4.11 12.30 -2.93
CA VAL A 186 -5.08 11.80 -3.91
C VAL A 186 -4.66 10.44 -4.45
N LYS A 187 -3.43 10.35 -4.97
CA LYS A 187 -2.88 9.10 -5.52
C LYS A 187 -2.76 8.02 -4.45
N ALA A 188 -2.37 8.41 -3.24
CA ALA A 188 -2.32 7.53 -2.08
C ALA A 188 -3.67 6.84 -1.86
N LEU A 189 -4.75 7.61 -1.76
CA LEU A 189 -6.09 7.04 -1.64
C LEU A 189 -6.47 6.20 -2.87
N GLY A 190 -6.15 6.66 -4.08
CA GLY A 190 -6.46 5.97 -5.32
C GLY A 190 -5.83 4.56 -5.42
N ILE A 191 -4.52 4.42 -5.13
CA ILE A 191 -3.83 3.13 -5.22
C ILE A 191 -4.33 2.16 -4.16
N TRP A 192 -4.57 2.64 -2.94
CA TRP A 192 -5.10 1.81 -1.86
C TRP A 192 -6.54 1.39 -2.13
N LEU A 193 -7.39 2.29 -2.65
CA LEU A 193 -8.72 1.95 -3.11
C LEU A 193 -8.68 0.87 -4.19
N ALA A 194 -7.78 0.99 -5.17
CA ALA A 194 -7.64 -0.01 -6.22
C ALA A 194 -7.25 -1.39 -5.68
N MET A 195 -6.36 -1.44 -4.69
CA MET A 195 -5.98 -2.67 -4.01
C MET A 195 -7.16 -3.26 -3.21
N LEU A 196 -7.81 -2.44 -2.37
CA LEU A 196 -8.89 -2.88 -1.48
C LEU A 196 -10.12 -3.39 -2.23
N SER A 197 -10.47 -2.73 -3.33
CA SER A 197 -11.59 -3.14 -4.16
C SER A 197 -11.25 -4.25 -5.14
N CYS A 198 -9.98 -4.70 -5.19
CA CYS A 198 -9.43 -5.57 -6.21
C CYS A 198 -9.61 -5.01 -7.64
N SER A 199 -9.71 -3.69 -7.79
CA SER A 199 -9.81 -3.08 -9.12
C SER A 199 -8.45 -2.91 -9.78
N ASP A 200 -7.37 -3.15 -9.05
CA ASP A 200 -6.01 -3.26 -9.60
C ASP A 200 -5.89 -4.36 -10.66
N LEU A 201 -6.85 -5.29 -10.74
CA LEU A 201 -6.94 -6.35 -11.76
C LEU A 201 -7.43 -5.86 -13.13
N TYR A 202 -8.14 -4.73 -13.21
CA TYR A 202 -8.72 -4.24 -14.48
C TYR A 202 -7.66 -3.56 -15.35
N GLY A 203 -7.74 -3.72 -16.67
CA GLY A 203 -6.69 -3.20 -17.57
C GLY A 203 -5.46 -4.10 -17.58
N GLU A 204 -5.66 -5.41 -17.61
CA GLU A 204 -4.62 -6.44 -17.79
C GLU A 204 -5.02 -7.47 -18.85
N ARG A 205 -5.92 -7.09 -19.78
CA ARG A 205 -6.47 -8.01 -20.79
C ARG A 205 -5.52 -8.16 -21.97
N THR A 206 -4.75 -7.12 -22.27
CA THR A 206 -3.77 -7.12 -23.36
C THR A 206 -2.35 -6.85 -22.84
N PRO A 207 -1.31 -7.32 -23.55
CA PRO A 207 0.08 -6.98 -23.21
C PRO A 207 0.32 -5.46 -23.07
N ALA A 208 -0.26 -4.66 -23.95
CA ALA A 208 -0.09 -3.20 -23.94
C ALA A 208 -0.66 -2.55 -22.66
N GLU A 209 -1.83 -2.99 -22.18
CA GLU A 209 -2.40 -2.49 -20.92
C GLU A 209 -1.52 -2.85 -19.71
N VAL A 210 -0.96 -4.07 -19.71
CA VAL A 210 -0.04 -4.51 -18.64
C VAL A 210 1.26 -3.71 -18.67
N ASP A 211 1.83 -3.49 -19.86
CA ASP A 211 3.06 -2.73 -20.03
C ASP A 211 2.87 -1.26 -19.64
N GLU A 212 1.71 -0.67 -19.94
CA GLU A 212 1.31 0.66 -19.45
C GLU A 212 1.31 0.70 -17.92
N LYS A 213 0.62 -0.23 -17.25
CA LYS A 213 0.60 -0.29 -15.78
C LYS A 213 1.99 -0.44 -15.17
N ILE A 214 2.82 -1.33 -15.74
CA ILE A 214 4.20 -1.52 -15.31
C ILE A 214 4.95 -0.21 -15.47
N TYR A 215 4.84 0.45 -16.62
CA TYR A 215 5.46 1.74 -16.88
C TYR A 215 5.07 2.78 -15.81
N LEU A 216 3.79 2.89 -15.44
CA LEU A 216 3.31 3.83 -14.44
C LEU A 216 3.85 3.57 -13.03
N LEU A 217 3.89 2.30 -12.61
CA LEU A 217 4.26 1.94 -11.24
C LEU A 217 5.77 1.85 -11.03
N ARG A 218 6.53 1.61 -12.09
CA ARG A 218 7.97 1.36 -12.04
C ARG A 218 8.80 2.48 -11.40
N PRO A 219 8.53 3.79 -11.64
CA PRO A 219 9.22 4.86 -10.94
C PRO A 219 9.05 4.77 -9.43
N TYR A 220 7.83 4.51 -8.95
CA TYR A 220 7.56 4.39 -7.52
C TYR A 220 8.20 3.14 -6.93
N ALA A 221 8.22 2.03 -7.68
CA ALA A 221 8.88 0.78 -7.31
C ALA A 221 10.39 0.95 -7.08
N PHE A 222 11.11 1.56 -8.04
CA PHE A 222 12.58 1.49 -8.06
C PHE A 222 13.31 2.80 -7.76
N ALA A 223 12.64 3.96 -7.81
CA ALA A 223 13.25 5.23 -7.38
C ALA A 223 13.16 5.39 -5.85
N CYS A 224 13.70 4.43 -5.10
CA CYS A 224 13.63 4.39 -3.64
C CYS A 224 14.18 5.66 -2.98
N PHE A 225 15.26 6.23 -3.51
CA PHE A 225 15.83 7.49 -3.01
C PHE A 225 14.92 8.71 -3.19
N LYS A 226 13.91 8.63 -4.07
CA LYS A 226 13.03 9.76 -4.39
C LYS A 226 11.76 9.79 -3.54
N TYR A 227 11.20 8.62 -3.23
CA TYR A 227 9.92 8.51 -2.54
C TYR A 227 10.12 7.98 -1.14
N GLU A 228 9.55 8.66 -0.15
CA GLU A 228 9.59 8.19 1.23
C GLU A 228 8.53 7.12 1.48
N MET A 229 8.85 6.16 2.35
CA MET A 229 7.92 5.10 2.74
C MET A 229 7.59 5.12 4.24
N THR A 230 8.15 6.07 4.99
CA THR A 230 8.05 6.15 6.46
C THR A 230 7.28 7.38 6.94
N TYR A 231 6.53 7.24 8.04
CA TYR A 231 5.81 8.36 8.67
C TYR A 231 6.76 9.35 9.36
N ALA A 232 7.97 8.90 9.64
CA ALA A 232 9.06 9.68 10.19
C ALA A 232 10.37 9.04 9.76
N ALA A 233 11.42 9.86 9.55
CA ALA A 233 12.72 9.35 9.15
C ALA A 233 13.16 8.19 10.06
N TRP A 234 13.56 7.09 9.43
CA TRP A 234 13.88 5.84 10.13
C TRP A 234 15.10 5.95 11.05
N HIS A 235 15.95 6.96 10.82
CA HIS A 235 17.08 7.37 11.66
C HIS A 235 16.68 7.82 13.08
N HIS A 236 15.41 8.17 13.28
CA HIS A 236 14.91 8.55 14.59
C HIS A 236 14.42 7.32 15.35
N ARG A 237 15.16 6.97 16.41
CA ARG A 237 14.79 5.92 17.37
C ARG A 237 13.55 6.28 18.18
N LYS A 238 13.44 7.56 18.54
CA LYS A 238 12.45 8.08 19.48
C LYS A 238 11.68 9.23 18.87
N LEU A 239 10.39 9.18 19.07
CA LEU A 239 9.42 10.16 18.60
C LEU A 239 8.35 10.31 19.70
N PRO A 240 7.73 11.48 19.86
CA PRO A 240 7.96 12.70 19.08
C PRO A 240 9.34 13.36 19.32
N LEU A 241 9.84 14.12 18.34
CA LEU A 241 11.12 14.83 18.44
C LEU A 241 11.06 16.03 19.39
N CYS A 242 9.87 16.58 19.59
CA CYS A 242 9.66 17.76 20.43
C CYS A 242 8.81 17.40 21.64
N LYS A 243 9.00 18.17 22.72
CA LYS A 243 8.13 18.07 23.87
C LYS A 243 6.70 18.55 23.52
N PRO A 244 5.66 18.04 24.20
CA PRO A 244 4.30 18.51 24.02
C PRO A 244 4.21 20.04 24.13
N GLY A 245 3.48 20.69 23.20
CA GLY A 245 3.29 22.14 23.18
C GLY A 245 4.39 22.96 22.49
N CYS A 246 5.35 22.31 21.81
CA CYS A 246 6.40 23.01 21.08
C CYS A 246 5.86 23.88 19.93
N THR A 247 6.32 25.13 19.85
CA THR A 247 5.96 26.11 18.80
C THR A 247 7.10 26.41 17.82
N ASP A 248 8.30 25.91 18.10
CA ASP A 248 9.53 26.25 17.36
C ASP A 248 9.60 25.59 15.97
N HIS A 249 8.72 24.64 15.71
CA HIS A 249 8.63 23.90 14.46
C HIS A 249 7.23 24.10 13.89
N SER A 250 7.14 24.61 12.67
CA SER A 250 5.89 24.52 11.91
C SER A 250 5.55 23.05 11.73
N GLY A 251 4.31 22.63 11.99
CA GLY A 251 3.89 21.23 11.81
C GLY A 251 4.36 20.69 10.45
N VAL A 252 5.27 19.72 10.48
CA VAL A 252 6.13 19.38 9.32
C VAL A 252 5.42 18.43 8.33
N SER A 253 4.18 18.01 8.59
CA SER A 253 3.56 17.00 7.75
C SER A 253 2.98 17.54 6.45
N SER A 254 3.85 17.69 5.44
CA SER A 254 3.50 17.96 4.04
C SER A 254 2.61 16.87 3.41
N TYR A 255 2.45 15.73 4.09
CA TYR A 255 1.68 14.58 3.62
C TYR A 255 0.27 14.47 4.24
N THR A 256 -0.08 15.33 5.21
CA THR A 256 -1.46 15.40 5.71
C THR A 256 -2.39 16.08 4.72
N ALA A 257 -3.60 15.55 4.59
CA ALA A 257 -4.65 16.15 3.76
C ALA A 257 -5.86 16.56 4.61
N GLN A 258 -6.48 17.65 4.20
CA GLN A 258 -7.75 18.10 4.76
C GLN A 258 -8.91 17.34 4.11
N TYR A 259 -9.89 16.94 4.91
CA TYR A 259 -11.12 16.33 4.41
C TYR A 259 -12.32 16.76 5.25
N ASN A 260 -13.51 16.72 4.64
CA ASN A 260 -14.76 17.03 5.34
C ASN A 260 -15.52 15.75 5.65
N ARG A 261 -16.01 15.63 6.89
CA ARG A 261 -16.80 14.48 7.32
C ARG A 261 -17.71 14.87 8.47
N PHE A 262 -18.97 14.39 8.44
CA PHE A 262 -19.97 14.71 9.47
C PHE A 262 -20.19 16.23 9.68
N GLY A 263 -20.04 17.03 8.62
CA GLY A 263 -20.15 18.50 8.68
C GLY A 263 -18.96 19.21 9.33
N HIS A 264 -17.86 18.49 9.59
CA HIS A 264 -16.64 19.05 10.18
C HIS A 264 -15.45 18.86 9.24
N SER A 265 -14.46 19.76 9.35
CA SER A 265 -13.20 19.63 8.63
C SER A 265 -12.15 18.98 9.52
N HIS A 266 -11.45 18.00 8.97
CA HIS A 266 -10.47 17.16 9.65
C HIS A 266 -9.15 17.17 8.89
N ARG A 267 -8.05 16.82 9.57
CA ARG A 267 -6.74 16.57 8.94
C ARG A 267 -6.23 15.18 9.31
N ARG A 268 -5.67 14.49 8.33
CA ARG A 268 -5.18 13.12 8.46
C ARG A 268 -4.15 12.80 7.38
N ALA A 269 -3.17 11.96 7.70
CA ALA A 269 -2.28 11.37 6.71
C ALA A 269 -3.01 10.21 6.00
N PRO A 270 -3.06 10.14 4.66
CA PRO A 270 -3.48 8.93 3.98
C PRO A 270 -2.42 7.83 4.21
N PRO A 271 -2.75 6.55 3.98
CA PRO A 271 -1.72 5.52 4.02
C PRO A 271 -0.68 5.80 2.92
N HIS A 272 0.58 5.43 3.15
CA HIS A 272 1.68 5.74 2.21
C HIS A 272 1.41 5.19 0.81
N PHE A 273 1.45 6.07 -0.19
CA PHE A 273 1.18 5.71 -1.59
C PHE A 273 2.16 4.65 -2.09
N VAL A 274 3.45 4.83 -1.80
CA VAL A 274 4.54 3.96 -2.25
C VAL A 274 4.35 2.51 -1.80
N LEU A 275 3.87 2.30 -0.57
CA LEU A 275 3.63 0.96 -0.04
C LEU A 275 2.48 0.27 -0.79
N GLY A 276 1.42 1.01 -1.14
CA GLY A 276 0.34 0.51 -1.99
C GLY A 276 0.83 0.19 -3.40
N ALA A 277 1.68 1.05 -3.97
CA ALA A 277 2.28 0.84 -5.28
C ALA A 277 3.16 -0.42 -5.32
N TYR A 278 3.90 -0.73 -4.26
CA TYR A 278 4.69 -1.96 -4.16
C TYR A 278 3.82 -3.21 -4.23
N LEU A 279 2.74 -3.23 -3.45
CA LEU A 279 1.82 -4.37 -3.44
C LEU A 279 1.14 -4.54 -4.80
N CYS A 280 0.63 -3.46 -5.41
CA CYS A 280 0.04 -3.51 -6.74
C CYS A 280 1.05 -3.96 -7.80
N TYR A 281 2.30 -3.51 -7.73
CA TYR A 281 3.35 -3.92 -8.66
C TYR A 281 3.68 -5.41 -8.52
N MET A 282 3.87 -5.92 -7.29
CA MET A 282 4.10 -7.35 -7.05
C MET A 282 2.92 -8.21 -7.53
N ARG A 283 1.69 -7.76 -7.27
CA ARG A 283 0.46 -8.39 -7.76
C ARG A 283 0.41 -8.52 -9.28
N ILE A 284 0.79 -7.47 -10.00
CA ILE A 284 0.88 -7.50 -11.47
C ILE A 284 1.95 -8.49 -11.93
N LEU A 285 3.14 -8.48 -11.31
CA LEU A 285 4.24 -9.38 -11.70
C LEU A 285 3.91 -10.86 -11.49
N GLU A 286 3.18 -11.22 -10.43
CA GLU A 286 2.75 -12.61 -10.21
C GLU A 286 1.74 -13.09 -11.25
N ARG A 287 0.81 -12.22 -11.67
CA ARG A 287 -0.15 -12.54 -12.73
C ARG A 287 0.49 -12.52 -14.12
N GLN A 288 1.56 -11.76 -14.30
CA GLN A 288 2.20 -11.51 -15.58
C GLN A 288 3.75 -11.74 -15.51
N PRO A 289 4.21 -12.97 -15.21
CA PRO A 289 5.62 -13.27 -14.92
C PRO A 289 6.57 -13.26 -16.14
N GLY A 290 6.12 -12.82 -17.32
CA GLY A 290 6.91 -12.77 -18.55
C GLY A 290 7.15 -11.36 -19.09
N ARG A 291 6.91 -10.32 -18.29
CA ARG A 291 6.82 -8.92 -18.77
C ARG A 291 8.12 -8.12 -18.61
N ILE A 292 8.09 -6.91 -19.18
CA ILE A 292 9.25 -6.08 -19.52
C ILE A 292 10.21 -5.84 -18.35
N GLY A 293 11.48 -6.16 -18.60
CA GLY A 293 12.61 -5.84 -17.73
C GLY A 293 12.87 -6.83 -16.61
N MET A 294 12.05 -7.87 -16.43
CA MET A 294 12.33 -8.91 -15.44
C MET A 294 13.37 -9.92 -15.98
N LYS A 295 14.48 -10.08 -15.26
CA LYS A 295 15.52 -11.08 -15.53
C LYS A 295 15.09 -12.43 -14.94
N ALA A 296 14.40 -13.25 -15.72
CA ALA A 296 13.93 -14.57 -15.28
C ALA A 296 15.08 -15.46 -14.77
N ALA A 297 16.22 -15.47 -15.46
CA ALA A 297 17.40 -16.26 -15.06
C ALA A 297 18.03 -15.83 -13.72
N SER A 298 17.79 -14.60 -13.28
CA SER A 298 18.28 -14.07 -12.00
C SER A 298 17.19 -14.03 -10.93
N SER A 299 15.97 -14.43 -11.26
CA SER A 299 14.82 -14.44 -10.35
C SER A 299 14.69 -15.81 -9.69
N THR A 300 14.16 -15.83 -8.47
CA THR A 300 13.96 -17.03 -7.68
C THR A 300 12.50 -17.20 -7.30
N ARG A 301 12.12 -18.46 -7.05
CA ARG A 301 10.76 -18.86 -6.72
C ARG A 301 10.73 -19.80 -5.53
N PHE A 302 9.54 -20.00 -4.99
CA PHE A 302 9.30 -21.09 -4.05
C PHE A 302 9.35 -22.43 -4.81
N LEU A 303 9.92 -23.46 -4.20
CA LEU A 303 10.01 -24.80 -4.81
C LEU A 303 8.67 -25.54 -4.78
N ASP A 304 7.79 -25.14 -3.87
CA ASP A 304 6.40 -25.59 -3.69
C ASP A 304 5.39 -24.55 -4.22
N GLU A 305 5.78 -23.79 -5.25
CA GLU A 305 4.91 -22.78 -5.86
C GLU A 305 3.64 -23.42 -6.41
N GLY A 306 2.48 -22.93 -5.93
CA GLY A 306 1.17 -23.43 -6.36
C GLY A 306 0.61 -22.67 -7.55
N SER A 307 -0.67 -22.93 -7.83
CA SER A 307 -1.38 -22.33 -8.97
C SER A 307 -1.68 -20.83 -8.81
N THR A 308 -1.74 -20.33 -7.57
CA THR A 308 -2.03 -18.93 -7.25
C THR A 308 -0.82 -18.30 -6.59
N GLY A 309 -0.36 -17.16 -7.10
CA GLY A 309 0.75 -16.41 -6.52
C GLY A 309 0.49 -15.96 -5.08
N LEU A 310 1.56 -15.61 -4.36
CA LEU A 310 1.53 -15.27 -2.94
C LEU A 310 0.68 -14.01 -2.65
N PHE A 311 0.73 -13.01 -3.52
CA PHE A 311 -0.02 -11.76 -3.42
C PHE A 311 -1.33 -11.78 -4.23
N SER A 312 -1.65 -12.90 -4.87
CA SER A 312 -2.75 -13.01 -5.83
C SER A 312 -4.11 -13.35 -5.21
N VAL A 313 -4.18 -13.54 -3.89
CA VAL A 313 -5.44 -13.77 -3.16
C VAL A 313 -6.26 -12.48 -3.11
N ASN A 314 -7.51 -12.58 -3.57
CA ASN A 314 -8.44 -11.46 -3.62
C ASN A 314 -9.69 -11.79 -2.81
N GLN A 315 -9.91 -11.03 -1.75
CA GLN A 315 -11.13 -11.10 -0.97
C GLN A 315 -11.42 -9.78 -0.26
N LEU A 316 -12.71 -9.54 -0.05
CA LEU A 316 -13.21 -8.35 0.62
C LEU A 316 -12.82 -8.38 2.10
N MET A 317 -12.14 -7.33 2.54
CA MET A 317 -11.65 -7.22 3.90
C MET A 317 -12.74 -6.70 4.84
N PRO A 318 -12.97 -7.36 5.99
CA PRO A 318 -13.80 -6.79 7.06
C PRO A 318 -13.17 -5.54 7.66
N SER A 319 -14.00 -4.61 8.13
CA SER A 319 -13.54 -3.29 8.54
C SER A 319 -12.49 -3.29 9.66
N VAL A 320 -12.51 -4.32 10.52
CA VAL A 320 -11.62 -4.47 11.69
C VAL A 320 -10.14 -4.59 11.32
N TYR A 321 -9.82 -5.13 10.14
CA TYR A 321 -8.44 -5.25 9.68
C TYR A 321 -7.83 -3.92 9.22
N HIS A 322 -8.64 -2.87 9.09
CA HIS A 322 -8.18 -1.51 8.79
C HIS A 322 -7.94 -0.68 10.04
N ASP A 323 -8.40 -1.13 11.21
CA ASP A 323 -8.38 -0.31 12.43
C ASP A 323 -6.95 0.10 12.84
N PRO A 324 -5.92 -0.77 12.84
CA PRO A 324 -4.55 -0.36 13.19
C PRO A 324 -3.96 0.68 12.24
N GLU A 325 -4.20 0.57 10.93
CA GLU A 325 -3.72 1.56 9.97
C GLU A 325 -4.49 2.87 10.12
N TRP A 326 -5.81 2.79 10.35
CA TRP A 326 -6.61 3.96 10.66
C TRP A 326 -6.09 4.67 11.91
N GLN A 327 -5.69 3.92 12.95
CA GLN A 327 -5.11 4.46 14.18
C GLN A 327 -3.80 5.17 13.86
N ARG A 328 -2.86 4.51 13.17
CA ARG A 328 -1.56 5.08 12.77
C ARG A 328 -1.75 6.41 12.02
N ASN A 329 -2.63 6.42 11.03
CA ASN A 329 -2.94 7.61 10.22
C ASN A 329 -3.58 8.74 11.03
N THR A 330 -4.19 8.42 12.18
CA THR A 330 -4.79 9.40 13.10
C THR A 330 -3.75 10.07 13.99
N VAL A 331 -2.78 9.31 14.51
CA VAL A 331 -1.89 9.78 15.60
C VAL A 331 -0.41 9.89 15.23
N CYS A 332 0.00 9.38 14.06
CA CYS A 332 1.37 9.46 13.54
C CYS A 332 1.48 10.48 12.39
N GLN A 333 0.88 11.67 12.56
CA GLN A 333 0.80 12.65 11.48
C GLN A 333 2.06 13.51 11.36
N ASP A 334 2.63 13.93 12.49
CA ASP A 334 3.83 14.76 12.57
C ASP A 334 4.83 14.17 13.57
N PRO A 335 6.05 13.78 13.15
CA PRO A 335 7.07 13.25 14.05
C PRO A 335 7.52 14.22 15.14
N HIS A 336 7.26 15.52 15.01
CA HIS A 336 7.71 16.51 15.98
C HIS A 336 6.77 16.60 17.17
N THR A 337 5.46 16.54 16.92
CA THR A 337 4.46 16.91 17.92
C THR A 337 3.36 15.88 18.13
N SER A 338 3.17 14.94 17.19
CA SER A 338 2.09 13.97 17.32
C SER A 338 2.43 12.88 18.33
N PRO A 339 1.44 12.41 19.12
CA PRO A 339 1.67 11.48 20.22
C PRO A 339 2.14 10.10 19.76
N GLY A 340 1.84 9.69 18.52
CA GLY A 340 2.10 8.35 18.04
C GLY A 340 1.12 7.31 18.57
N LEU A 341 1.37 6.07 18.22
CA LEU A 341 0.60 4.90 18.63
C LEU A 341 1.01 4.43 20.04
N PRO A 342 0.11 3.73 20.75
CA PRO A 342 0.50 2.90 21.87
C PRO A 342 1.58 1.87 21.44
N PRO A 343 2.65 1.65 22.23
CA PRO A 343 3.82 0.86 21.81
C PRO A 343 3.52 -0.57 21.35
N LEU A 344 2.49 -1.20 21.90
CA LEU A 344 2.11 -2.59 21.59
C LEU A 344 1.00 -2.72 20.53
N THR A 345 0.68 -1.67 19.77
CA THR A 345 -0.39 -1.69 18.77
C THR A 345 -0.26 -2.85 17.76
N PHE A 346 0.98 -3.25 17.42
CA PHE A 346 1.28 -4.34 16.48
C PHE A 346 1.75 -5.64 17.13
N HIS A 347 1.70 -5.75 18.46
CA HIS A 347 2.05 -6.99 19.16
C HIS A 347 1.12 -8.14 18.74
N GLY A 348 1.69 -9.34 18.59
CA GLY A 348 1.01 -10.55 18.12
C GLY A 348 0.74 -10.59 16.61
N ARG A 349 1.18 -9.56 15.87
CA ARG A 349 0.97 -9.46 14.42
C ARG A 349 2.23 -9.74 13.59
N LEU A 350 3.41 -9.84 14.22
CA LEU A 350 4.69 -10.16 13.58
C LEU A 350 5.11 -11.60 13.81
N GLU A 351 4.79 -12.17 14.98
CA GLU A 351 5.13 -13.56 15.29
C GLU A 351 4.47 -14.52 14.29
N GLY A 352 5.26 -15.48 13.79
CA GLY A 352 4.82 -16.53 12.88
C GLY A 352 5.73 -16.72 11.67
N PHE A 353 5.28 -17.60 10.76
CA PHE A 353 5.96 -17.89 9.49
C PHE A 353 5.49 -16.92 8.40
N TRP A 354 6.44 -16.33 7.68
CA TRP A 354 6.21 -15.38 6.60
C TRP A 354 6.81 -15.88 5.31
N ARG A 355 6.12 -15.61 4.20
CA ARG A 355 6.67 -15.70 2.86
C ARG A 355 6.62 -14.34 2.19
N GLY A 356 7.53 -14.08 1.27
CA GLY A 356 7.53 -12.82 0.55
C GLY A 356 8.38 -12.81 -0.70
N ARG A 357 8.38 -11.63 -1.34
CA ARG A 357 9.25 -11.33 -2.46
C ARG A 357 9.99 -10.02 -2.26
N LEU A 358 11.23 -10.04 -2.72
CA LEU A 358 12.13 -8.89 -2.81
C LEU A 358 12.28 -8.53 -4.29
N LEU A 359 12.27 -7.24 -4.61
CA LEU A 359 12.58 -6.76 -5.96
C LEU A 359 13.98 -6.15 -5.98
N PHE A 360 14.86 -6.72 -6.82
CA PHE A 360 16.25 -6.28 -7.00
C PHE A 360 16.39 -5.56 -8.33
N PHE A 361 16.54 -4.23 -8.29
CA PHE A 361 16.79 -3.44 -9.50
C PHE A 361 18.24 -3.56 -9.94
N ASP A 362 18.50 -3.51 -11.24
CA ASP A 362 19.87 -3.56 -11.76
C ASP A 362 20.74 -2.46 -11.13
N PHE A 363 21.90 -2.86 -10.61
CA PHE A 363 22.74 -1.99 -9.78
C PHE A 363 23.30 -0.80 -10.58
N ASP A 364 23.69 -1.03 -11.83
CA ASP A 364 24.21 0.05 -12.68
C ASP A 364 23.10 1.03 -13.06
N ALA A 365 21.90 0.52 -13.36
CA ALA A 365 20.74 1.37 -13.59
C ALA A 365 20.37 2.17 -12.33
N TYR A 366 20.43 1.57 -11.14
CA TYR A 366 20.20 2.27 -9.87
C TYR A 366 21.21 3.40 -9.64
N ARG A 367 22.50 3.14 -9.87
CA ARG A 367 23.56 4.17 -9.78
C ARG A 367 23.34 5.32 -10.77
N GLN A 368 22.91 5.00 -12.00
CA GLN A 368 22.57 6.02 -12.98
C GLN A 368 21.39 6.90 -12.52
N MET A 369 20.38 6.32 -11.87
CA MET A 369 19.26 7.08 -11.32
C MET A 369 19.72 8.03 -10.19
N LEU A 370 20.60 7.58 -9.30
CA LEU A 370 21.22 8.43 -8.28
C LEU A 370 22.04 9.59 -8.89
N ALA A 371 22.67 9.35 -10.04
CA ALA A 371 23.37 10.38 -10.80
C ALA A 371 22.43 11.32 -11.60
N GLY A 372 21.11 11.16 -11.48
CA GLY A 372 20.10 11.99 -12.12
C GLY A 372 19.60 11.48 -13.47
N ASN A 373 20.07 10.32 -13.94
CA ASN A 373 19.56 9.71 -15.17
C ASN A 373 18.24 8.96 -14.90
N MET A 374 17.13 9.68 -15.04
CA MET A 374 15.81 9.12 -14.79
C MET A 374 15.43 8.01 -15.78
N SER A 375 15.88 8.03 -17.04
CA SER A 375 15.46 7.02 -18.03
C SER A 375 15.89 5.61 -17.63
N ALA A 376 16.95 5.49 -16.82
CA ALA A 376 17.43 4.24 -16.27
C ALA A 376 16.37 3.50 -15.44
N VAL A 377 15.37 4.18 -14.85
CA VAL A 377 14.27 3.51 -14.12
C VAL A 377 13.39 2.67 -15.06
N TYR A 378 13.22 3.14 -16.30
CA TYR A 378 12.36 2.49 -17.30
C TYR A 378 13.10 1.41 -18.09
N THR A 379 14.37 1.64 -18.40
CA THR A 379 15.19 0.72 -19.21
C THR A 379 15.92 -0.32 -18.36
N GLY A 380 16.19 -0.01 -17.09
CA GLY A 380 16.92 -0.89 -16.18
C GLY A 380 16.13 -2.17 -15.91
N THR A 381 16.84 -3.29 -15.83
CA THR A 381 16.22 -4.59 -15.55
C THR A 381 16.06 -4.81 -14.04
N PHE A 382 15.31 -5.84 -13.63
CA PHE A 382 15.19 -6.23 -12.23
C PHE A 382 14.97 -7.74 -12.09
N ALA A 383 15.20 -8.27 -10.89
CA ALA A 383 14.92 -9.64 -10.52
C ALA A 383 13.93 -9.69 -9.35
N THR A 384 13.22 -10.81 -9.21
CA THR A 384 12.37 -11.08 -8.04
C THR A 384 12.95 -12.22 -7.24
N HIS A 385 13.13 -12.05 -5.93
CA HIS A 385 13.66 -13.11 -5.07
C HIS A 385 12.64 -13.56 -4.03
N ALA A 386 12.38 -14.86 -3.97
CA ALA A 386 11.55 -15.48 -2.96
C ALA A 386 12.30 -15.54 -1.61
N VAL A 387 11.57 -15.28 -0.53
CA VAL A 387 12.13 -15.33 0.83
C VAL A 387 11.10 -15.83 1.83
N GLU A 388 11.61 -16.46 2.89
CA GLU A 388 10.84 -17.02 3.99
C GLU A 388 11.44 -16.56 5.31
N LEU A 389 10.60 -16.19 6.27
CA LEU A 389 11.01 -15.82 7.61
C LEU A 389 10.22 -16.63 8.63
N GLU A 390 10.84 -16.91 9.77
CA GLU A 390 10.16 -17.37 10.97
C GLU A 390 10.53 -16.38 12.07
N ILE A 391 9.52 -15.63 12.55
CA ILE A 391 9.69 -14.52 13.47
C ILE A 391 9.06 -14.89 14.81
N ARG A 392 9.77 -14.56 15.89
CA ARG A 392 9.27 -14.60 17.26
C ARG A 392 9.33 -13.21 17.88
N GLU A 393 8.27 -12.84 18.58
CA GLU A 393 8.20 -11.58 19.32
C GLU A 393 8.68 -11.78 20.77
N THR A 394 9.34 -10.75 21.31
CA THR A 394 9.66 -10.67 22.74
C THR A 394 9.40 -9.25 23.21
N VAL A 395 8.42 -9.11 24.11
CA VAL A 395 8.06 -7.79 24.65
C VAL A 395 8.88 -7.51 25.89
N ILE A 396 9.54 -6.35 25.90
CA ILE A 396 10.38 -5.90 27.00
C ILE A 396 9.85 -4.61 27.61
N GLN A 397 10.13 -4.43 28.89
CA GLN A 397 10.02 -3.15 29.56
C GLN A 397 11.39 -2.45 29.50
N VAL A 398 11.43 -1.33 28.83
CA VAL A 398 12.65 -0.56 28.54
C VAL A 398 12.50 0.86 29.09
N ARG A 399 13.61 1.50 29.44
CA ARG A 399 13.56 2.92 29.79
C ARG A 399 13.28 3.75 28.55
N GLU A 400 12.56 4.85 28.69
CA GLU A 400 12.27 5.75 27.55
C GLU A 400 13.57 6.24 26.87
N GLU A 401 14.66 6.40 27.63
CA GLU A 401 15.98 6.75 27.09
C GLU A 401 16.70 5.63 26.34
N ASP A 402 16.27 4.38 26.44
CA ASP A 402 16.93 3.22 25.83
C ASP A 402 16.16 2.63 24.64
N VAL A 403 14.98 3.17 24.34
CA VAL A 403 14.13 2.74 23.21
C VAL A 403 14.90 2.78 21.89
N GLY A 404 14.78 1.69 21.12
CA GLY A 404 15.46 1.52 19.84
C GLY A 404 16.92 1.07 19.97
N GLY A 405 17.39 0.77 21.18
CA GLY A 405 18.74 0.27 21.45
C GLY A 405 19.86 1.29 21.22
N THR A 406 21.08 0.90 21.55
CA THR A 406 22.29 1.74 21.44
C THR A 406 23.17 1.39 20.24
N GLY A 407 22.97 0.22 19.63
CA GLY A 407 23.72 -0.24 18.46
C GLY A 407 23.30 0.45 17.17
N SER A 408 23.99 0.16 16.05
CA SER A 408 23.71 0.79 14.74
C SER A 408 22.27 0.55 14.27
N LEU A 409 21.62 1.56 13.68
CA LEU A 409 20.29 1.38 13.07
C LEU A 409 20.34 0.52 11.80
N LEU A 410 21.50 0.42 11.15
CA LEU A 410 21.75 -0.57 10.09
C LEU A 410 21.72 -2.01 10.62
N ASN A 411 21.84 -2.18 11.94
CA ASN A 411 21.73 -3.44 12.66
C ASN A 411 20.44 -3.49 13.50
N ALA A 412 19.42 -2.71 13.13
CA ALA A 412 18.17 -2.58 13.89
C ALA A 412 18.36 -2.23 15.38
N GLY A 413 19.41 -1.47 15.71
CA GLY A 413 19.71 -1.02 17.07
C GLY A 413 20.49 -2.02 17.94
N PHE A 414 20.91 -3.16 17.39
CA PHE A 414 21.70 -4.18 18.08
C PHE A 414 23.21 -4.02 17.87
N ALA A 415 24.01 -4.70 18.69
CA ALA A 415 25.45 -4.80 18.53
C ALA A 415 25.84 -5.52 17.22
N ASP A 416 27.09 -5.41 16.78
CA ASP A 416 27.56 -6.00 15.52
C ASP A 416 27.81 -7.52 15.57
N GLU A 417 27.34 -8.18 16.64
CA GLU A 417 27.46 -9.62 16.84
C GLU A 417 26.23 -10.36 16.35
N GLU A 418 26.41 -11.44 15.59
CA GLU A 418 25.32 -12.22 15.01
C GLU A 418 25.48 -13.72 15.23
N THR A 419 25.43 -14.10 16.51
CA THR A 419 25.60 -15.47 17.00
C THR A 419 24.27 -16.07 17.45
N GLU A 420 24.24 -17.37 17.71
CA GLU A 420 23.11 -18.00 18.42
C GLU A 420 22.94 -17.45 19.84
N GLU A 421 24.04 -17.07 20.49
CA GLU A 421 24.01 -16.42 21.79
C GLU A 421 23.28 -15.08 21.72
N GLU A 422 23.50 -14.29 20.66
CA GLU A 422 22.78 -13.04 20.44
C GLU A 422 21.27 -13.27 20.25
N GLN A 423 20.89 -14.31 19.50
CA GLN A 423 19.48 -14.69 19.36
C GLN A 423 18.85 -15.05 20.71
N GLU A 424 19.57 -15.79 21.56
CA GLU A 424 19.10 -16.12 22.89
C GLU A 424 19.02 -14.90 23.81
N ARG A 425 19.98 -13.98 23.72
CA ARG A 425 19.91 -12.70 24.41
C ARG A 425 18.66 -11.93 24.02
N ILE A 426 18.31 -11.87 22.73
CA ILE A 426 17.09 -11.18 22.28
C ILE A 426 15.83 -11.85 22.86
N ARG A 427 15.76 -13.19 22.80
CA ARG A 427 14.64 -13.97 23.36
C ARG A 427 14.49 -13.82 24.87
N THR A 428 15.59 -13.56 25.58
CA THR A 428 15.61 -13.34 27.04
C THR A 428 15.52 -11.86 27.43
N GLY A 429 15.20 -10.98 26.47
CA GLY A 429 14.89 -9.56 26.73
C GLY A 429 16.04 -8.59 26.52
N TYR A 430 17.20 -9.08 26.08
CA TYR A 430 18.37 -8.29 25.71
C TYR A 430 18.86 -7.36 26.83
N GLY A 431 18.87 -7.86 28.07
CA GLY A 431 19.24 -7.08 29.26
C GLY A 431 18.08 -6.30 29.90
N HIS A 432 16.88 -6.37 29.32
CA HIS A 432 15.66 -5.77 29.86
C HIS A 432 14.70 -6.82 30.42
N LYS A 433 13.76 -6.38 31.27
CA LYS A 433 12.72 -7.25 31.81
C LYS A 433 11.77 -7.68 30.68
N VAL A 434 11.68 -8.99 30.43
CA VAL A 434 10.64 -9.56 29.56
C VAL A 434 9.30 -9.53 30.29
N LEU A 435 8.26 -9.07 29.60
CA LEU A 435 6.91 -8.99 30.16
C LEU A 435 6.10 -10.24 29.83
N ALA A 436 5.45 -10.81 30.84
CA ALA A 436 4.49 -11.90 30.65
C ALA A 436 3.15 -11.37 30.10
N ALA A 437 2.33 -12.26 29.55
CA ALA A 437 1.06 -11.90 28.89
C ALA A 437 0.09 -11.09 29.79
N ASN A 438 0.06 -11.39 31.09
CA ASN A 438 -0.75 -10.68 32.09
C ASN A 438 -0.20 -9.30 32.48
N GLU A 439 1.06 -9.00 32.15
CA GLU A 439 1.69 -7.70 32.41
C GLU A 439 1.56 -6.73 31.23
N LEU A 440 1.27 -7.23 30.02
CA LEU A 440 1.22 -6.41 28.80
C LEU A 440 0.17 -5.27 28.86
N GLY A 441 -0.97 -5.52 29.52
CA GLY A 441 -2.06 -4.56 29.68
C GLY A 441 -1.89 -3.59 30.85
N GLN A 442 -0.84 -3.74 31.66
CA GLN A 442 -0.61 -2.87 32.82
C GLN A 442 0.03 -1.55 32.38
N ALA A 443 -0.28 -0.47 33.11
CA ALA A 443 0.33 0.83 32.87
C ALA A 443 1.84 0.77 33.12
N ASP A 444 2.61 1.49 32.29
CA ASP A 444 4.06 1.53 32.43
C ASP A 444 4.47 2.39 33.63
N PRO A 445 5.48 1.98 34.42
CA PRO A 445 6.07 2.85 35.43
C PRO A 445 6.64 4.13 34.82
N ALA A 446 6.69 5.22 35.59
CA ALA A 446 7.21 6.50 35.11
C ALA A 446 8.65 6.36 34.57
N GLY A 447 8.89 6.89 33.36
CA GLY A 447 10.19 6.82 32.66
C GLY A 447 10.46 5.47 31.96
N TYR A 448 9.49 4.56 31.97
CA TYR A 448 9.56 3.29 31.25
C TYR A 448 8.48 3.21 30.19
N THR A 449 8.76 2.41 29.16
CA THR A 449 7.80 2.05 28.12
C THR A 449 8.02 0.60 27.70
N LYS A 450 7.20 0.13 26.75
CA LYS A 450 7.31 -1.21 26.18
C LYS A 450 7.93 -1.15 24.79
N GLU A 451 8.69 -2.17 24.44
CA GLU A 451 9.26 -2.35 23.11
C GLU A 451 9.11 -3.81 22.66
N ILE A 452 8.95 -4.02 21.36
CA ILE A 452 8.86 -5.35 20.76
C ILE A 452 10.20 -5.65 20.08
N LEU A 453 10.88 -6.67 20.58
CA LEU A 453 12.05 -7.26 19.93
C LEU A 453 11.62 -8.42 19.03
N LEU A 454 12.35 -8.62 17.94
CA LEU A 454 12.14 -9.69 16.97
C LEU A 454 13.39 -10.57 16.91
N SER A 455 13.19 -11.88 16.88
CA SER A 455 14.24 -12.90 16.70
C SER A 455 13.74 -13.99 15.75
N GLY A 456 14.64 -14.81 15.21
CA GLY A 456 14.27 -15.98 14.42
C GLY A 456 15.17 -16.28 13.23
N GLY A 457 14.61 -16.91 12.20
CA GLY A 457 15.33 -17.42 11.04
C GLY A 457 14.81 -16.89 9.72
N ALA A 458 15.66 -16.89 8.71
CA ALA A 458 15.32 -16.54 7.33
C ALA A 458 15.91 -17.57 6.36
N ARG A 459 15.18 -17.87 5.29
CA ARG A 459 15.65 -18.66 4.16
C ARG A 459 15.37 -17.94 2.85
N SER A 460 16.41 -17.75 2.05
CA SER A 460 16.33 -17.07 0.75
C SER A 460 17.13 -17.82 -0.31
N CYS A 461 17.15 -17.29 -1.53
CA CYS A 461 17.99 -17.79 -2.64
C CYS A 461 19.48 -17.86 -2.32
N TRP A 462 19.92 -17.14 -1.29
CA TRP A 462 21.30 -17.06 -0.85
C TRP A 462 21.62 -17.98 0.34
N GLY A 463 20.62 -18.68 0.89
CA GLY A 463 20.79 -19.60 2.01
C GLY A 463 20.05 -19.18 3.28
N TRP A 464 20.53 -19.70 4.41
CA TRP A 464 19.92 -19.55 5.73
C TRP A 464 20.56 -18.40 6.50
N SER A 465 19.76 -17.47 7.00
CA SER A 465 20.22 -16.35 7.82
C SER A 465 19.43 -16.26 9.12
N ARG A 466 19.92 -15.45 10.05
CA ARG A 466 19.20 -15.10 11.27
C ARG A 466 18.45 -13.80 11.08
N VAL A 467 17.34 -13.68 11.80
CA VAL A 467 16.49 -12.50 11.87
C VAL A 467 16.68 -11.88 13.25
N ARG A 468 16.95 -10.59 13.29
CA ARG A 468 16.84 -9.79 14.52
C ARG A 468 16.23 -8.45 14.19
N GLY A 469 15.39 -7.93 15.06
CA GLY A 469 14.68 -6.69 14.75
C GLY A 469 14.01 -6.02 15.94
N ARG A 470 13.46 -4.84 15.66
CA ARG A 470 12.70 -4.03 16.61
C ARG A 470 11.50 -3.42 15.92
N VAL A 471 10.46 -3.16 16.68
CA VAL A 471 9.29 -2.39 16.23
C VAL A 471 9.35 -1.02 16.90
N ARG A 472 9.41 0.06 16.10
CA ARG A 472 9.39 1.42 16.62
C ARG A 472 8.03 1.68 17.27
N SER A 473 8.05 2.03 18.56
CA SER A 473 6.84 2.21 19.37
C SER A 473 5.88 3.27 18.85
N TRP A 474 6.41 4.36 18.27
CA TRP A 474 5.63 5.53 17.88
C TRP A 474 4.73 5.33 16.65
N ASP A 475 5.20 4.61 15.62
CA ASP A 475 4.42 4.38 14.40
C ASP A 475 4.42 2.93 13.96
N GLY A 476 4.98 1.98 14.71
CA GLY A 476 5.03 0.58 14.31
C GLY A 476 5.96 0.28 13.14
N LEU A 477 6.95 1.12 12.84
CA LEU A 477 7.99 0.80 11.84
C LEU A 477 8.76 -0.46 12.28
N VAL A 478 8.65 -1.50 11.48
CA VAL A 478 9.37 -2.77 11.66
C VAL A 478 10.75 -2.63 11.05
N GLN A 479 11.80 -2.91 11.83
CA GLN A 479 13.19 -2.90 11.39
C GLN A 479 13.81 -4.27 11.65
N ILE A 480 14.22 -4.96 10.61
CA ILE A 480 14.76 -6.32 10.66
C ILE A 480 16.14 -6.33 10.01
N SER A 481 17.18 -6.61 10.78
CA SER A 481 18.48 -6.98 10.25
C SER A 481 18.47 -8.45 9.88
N ILE A 482 18.88 -8.75 8.64
CA ILE A 482 19.11 -10.11 8.16
C ILE A 482 20.60 -10.32 7.95
N GLY A 483 21.06 -11.43 8.52
CA GLY A 483 22.46 -11.65 8.79
C GLY A 483 23.39 -12.17 7.71
N LYS A 484 24.69 -12.14 8.04
CA LYS A 484 25.77 -12.79 7.30
C LYS A 484 25.65 -14.32 7.46
N SER A 485 25.23 -15.01 6.41
CA SER A 485 25.06 -16.47 6.42
C SER A 485 26.38 -17.21 6.21
N THR A 486 27.18 -17.52 7.24
CA THR A 486 28.30 -18.48 7.03
C THR A 486 27.76 -19.84 6.57
N PRO A 487 28.25 -20.45 5.46
CA PRO A 487 29.52 -20.19 4.75
C PRO A 487 29.44 -19.24 3.56
N HIS A 488 28.28 -18.67 3.24
CA HIS A 488 28.10 -17.74 2.13
C HIS A 488 28.39 -16.29 2.56
N ALA A 489 29.16 -15.56 1.76
CA ALA A 489 29.45 -14.14 1.97
C ALA A 489 28.23 -13.24 1.70
N LEU A 490 27.05 -13.61 2.23
CA LEU A 490 25.90 -12.74 2.23
C LEU A 490 26.24 -11.50 3.03
N GLY A 491 26.23 -10.35 2.35
CA GLY A 491 26.24 -9.06 3.02
C GLY A 491 25.09 -8.96 4.01
N GLN A 492 25.24 -8.10 4.99
CA GLN A 492 24.16 -7.80 5.91
C GLN A 492 23.15 -6.85 5.24
N TRP A 493 21.88 -7.03 5.54
CA TRP A 493 20.80 -6.22 4.99
C TRP A 493 19.87 -5.74 6.10
N ILE A 494 19.36 -4.51 5.95
CA ILE A 494 18.31 -3.98 6.82
C ILE A 494 17.00 -3.88 6.05
N TRP A 495 15.97 -4.50 6.59
CA TRP A 495 14.62 -4.52 6.04
C TRP A 495 13.75 -3.64 6.92
N ARG A 496 13.02 -2.72 6.29
CA ARG A 496 12.22 -1.72 6.99
C ARG A 496 10.86 -1.65 6.35
N GLY A 497 9.80 -1.63 7.13
CA GLY A 497 8.45 -1.57 6.59
C GLY A 497 7.38 -1.54 7.67
N TYR A 498 6.12 -1.65 7.24
CA TYR A 498 4.97 -1.62 8.14
C TYR A 498 4.07 -2.83 7.89
N ILE A 499 3.50 -3.36 8.97
CA ILE A 499 2.31 -4.20 8.84
C ILE A 499 1.18 -3.29 8.45
N HIS A 500 0.67 -3.50 7.24
CA HIS A 500 -0.45 -2.78 6.69
C HIS A 500 -1.72 -3.64 6.72
N THR A 501 -2.83 -3.00 6.38
CA THR A 501 -4.12 -3.63 6.13
C THR A 501 -4.01 -4.93 5.33
N GLY A 502 -4.66 -6.00 5.81
CA GLY A 502 -4.60 -7.33 5.19
C GLY A 502 -3.52 -8.26 5.74
N GLY A 503 -2.68 -7.80 6.67
CA GLY A 503 -1.59 -8.59 7.25
C GLY A 503 -0.31 -8.57 6.42
N TYR A 504 -0.23 -7.68 5.42
CA TYR A 504 0.98 -7.53 4.63
C TYR A 504 2.05 -6.77 5.41
N LEU A 505 3.28 -7.29 5.47
CA LEU A 505 4.46 -6.51 5.86
C LEU A 505 5.14 -6.00 4.59
N ILE A 506 5.02 -4.69 4.33
CA ILE A 506 5.47 -4.05 3.08
C ILE A 506 6.50 -2.97 3.41
N GLY A 507 7.56 -2.89 2.61
CA GLY A 507 8.57 -1.85 2.78
C GLY A 507 9.75 -2.01 1.84
N ARG A 508 10.96 -1.83 2.36
CA ARG A 508 12.21 -1.89 1.60
C ARG A 508 13.30 -2.67 2.31
N TRP A 509 14.11 -3.37 1.54
CA TRP A 509 15.43 -3.81 1.98
C TRP A 509 16.48 -2.76 1.57
N ARG A 510 17.59 -2.70 2.28
CA ARG A 510 18.72 -1.79 2.04
C ARG A 510 20.03 -2.48 2.38
N ASP A 511 21.07 -2.19 1.61
CA ASP A 511 22.44 -2.59 1.97
C ASP A 511 22.93 -1.90 3.26
N THR A 512 23.87 -2.51 3.97
CA THR A 512 24.47 -1.89 5.18
C THR A 512 25.88 -1.34 4.95
N TYR A 513 26.41 -1.43 3.72
CA TYR A 513 27.71 -0.88 3.36
C TYR A 513 27.67 0.64 3.19
N THR A 514 26.57 1.14 2.63
CA THR A 514 26.35 2.57 2.45
C THR A 514 26.02 3.20 3.82
N PRO A 515 26.75 4.25 4.24
CA PRO A 515 26.51 4.91 5.51
C PRO A 515 25.05 5.32 5.67
N GLU A 516 24.59 5.34 6.92
CA GLU A 516 23.21 5.68 7.27
C GLU A 516 22.75 7.02 6.65
N SER A 517 23.63 8.02 6.61
CA SER A 517 23.32 9.36 6.08
C SER A 517 23.24 9.47 4.55
N GLN A 518 23.41 8.36 3.81
CA GLN A 518 23.42 8.34 2.34
C GLN A 518 22.36 7.41 1.78
N PHE A 519 21.98 7.64 0.52
CA PHE A 519 21.08 6.76 -0.22
C PHE A 519 21.79 5.45 -0.56
N GLY A 520 21.41 4.39 0.16
CA GLY A 520 21.85 3.03 -0.11
C GLY A 520 21.21 2.45 -1.37
N TYR A 521 21.73 1.31 -1.78
CA TYR A 521 21.07 0.41 -2.70
C TYR A 521 19.88 -0.25 -1.99
N GLU A 522 18.68 0.04 -2.50
CA GLU A 522 17.42 -0.32 -1.86
C GLU A 522 16.43 -0.87 -2.88
N GLY A 523 15.54 -1.75 -2.43
CA GLY A 523 14.46 -2.26 -3.26
C GLY A 523 13.22 -2.62 -2.47
N PRO A 524 12.05 -2.70 -3.12
CA PRO A 524 10.80 -3.11 -2.49
C PRO A 524 10.86 -4.51 -1.89
N LEU A 525 10.17 -4.69 -0.76
CA LEU A 525 9.81 -5.99 -0.20
C LEU A 525 8.33 -6.04 0.14
N GLY A 526 7.74 -7.23 0.00
CA GLY A 526 6.41 -7.55 0.45
C GLY A 526 6.41 -8.94 1.07
N LEU A 527 5.73 -9.11 2.20
CA LEU A 527 5.62 -10.36 2.93
C LEU A 527 4.16 -10.57 3.35
N VAL A 528 3.74 -11.84 3.42
CA VAL A 528 2.44 -12.29 3.94
C VAL A 528 2.69 -13.37 4.99
N ARG A 529 2.02 -13.28 6.13
CA ARG A 529 2.14 -14.26 7.21
C ARG A 529 1.19 -15.43 6.99
N ALA A 530 1.67 -16.64 7.26
CA ALA A 530 0.83 -17.81 7.29
C ALA A 530 -0.33 -17.64 8.29
N GLY A 531 -1.55 -17.93 7.84
CA GLY A 531 -2.77 -17.77 8.63
C GLY A 531 -3.43 -16.40 8.53
N ASP A 532 -2.76 -15.38 7.97
CA ASP A 532 -3.41 -14.10 7.67
C ASP A 532 -4.31 -14.22 6.44
N MET A 533 -5.25 -13.26 6.33
CA MET A 533 -6.35 -13.29 5.37
C MET A 533 -5.89 -13.53 3.92
N TYR A 534 -4.80 -12.89 3.48
CA TYR A 534 -4.33 -13.02 2.10
C TYR A 534 -3.30 -14.12 1.88
N TYR A 535 -3.01 -14.94 2.89
CA TYR A 535 -2.09 -16.07 2.72
C TYR A 535 -2.78 -17.21 1.95
N PRO A 536 -2.24 -17.63 0.79
CA PRO A 536 -2.83 -18.72 0.03
C PRO A 536 -2.80 -20.04 0.83
N SER A 537 -3.95 -20.72 0.93
CA SER A 537 -4.11 -21.91 1.77
C SER A 537 -3.27 -23.13 1.34
N HIS A 538 -2.79 -23.13 0.10
CA HIS A 538 -1.97 -24.22 -0.45
C HIS A 538 -0.48 -24.07 -0.12
N PHE A 539 -0.05 -22.90 0.35
CA PHE A 539 1.32 -22.72 0.80
C PHE A 539 1.54 -23.28 2.21
N PRO A 540 2.76 -23.75 2.53
CA PRO A 540 3.11 -24.28 3.85
C PRO A 540 2.91 -23.22 4.93
N LYS A 541 2.65 -23.66 6.16
CA LYS A 541 2.38 -22.73 7.29
C LYS A 541 3.54 -22.59 8.25
N SER A 542 4.62 -23.35 8.04
CA SER A 542 5.84 -23.28 8.81
C SER A 542 7.07 -23.47 7.94
N MET A 543 8.23 -23.08 8.47
CA MET A 543 9.51 -23.25 7.78
C MET A 543 9.88 -24.73 7.59
N ALA A 544 9.43 -25.59 8.50
CA ALA A 544 9.64 -27.05 8.46
C ALA A 544 8.81 -27.74 7.36
N GLU A 545 7.58 -27.27 7.11
CA GLU A 545 6.72 -27.80 6.04
C GLU A 545 7.17 -27.38 4.65
N SER A 546 7.95 -26.30 4.55
CA SER A 546 8.32 -25.72 3.28
C SER A 546 9.48 -26.44 2.60
N THR A 547 9.33 -26.66 1.28
CA THR A 547 10.40 -27.19 0.42
C THR A 547 11.51 -26.18 0.11
N GLY A 548 11.30 -24.90 0.45
CA GLY A 548 12.28 -23.82 0.33
C GLY A 548 12.20 -23.03 -0.97
N THR A 549 13.26 -22.26 -1.22
CA THR A 549 13.38 -21.37 -2.38
C THR A 549 14.44 -21.89 -3.33
N THR A 550 14.31 -21.62 -4.63
CA THR A 550 15.38 -21.91 -5.59
C THR A 550 16.66 -21.18 -5.16
N LYS A 551 17.76 -21.92 -5.04
CA LYS A 551 19.09 -21.34 -4.83
C LYS A 551 19.58 -20.76 -6.15
N LEU A 552 20.37 -19.69 -6.08
CA LEU A 552 21.12 -19.25 -7.24
C LEU A 552 22.31 -20.20 -7.40
N ASP A 553 22.54 -20.73 -8.61
CA ASP A 553 23.61 -21.70 -8.92
C ASP A 553 25.04 -21.11 -8.78
N VAL A 554 25.17 -19.91 -8.23
CA VAL A 554 26.41 -19.16 -8.15
C VAL A 554 26.45 -18.46 -6.79
N GLY A 555 27.08 -19.11 -5.80
CA GLY A 555 27.86 -18.34 -4.84
C GLY A 555 29.03 -17.69 -5.60
N PRO A 556 29.59 -16.56 -5.13
CA PRO A 556 30.76 -15.92 -5.76
C PRO A 556 31.92 -16.89 -6.06
N ASP A 557 31.98 -18.03 -5.36
CA ASP A 557 33.05 -19.02 -5.46
C ASP A 557 32.62 -20.44 -5.89
N GLY A 558 31.47 -20.59 -6.57
CA GLY A 558 31.20 -21.82 -7.36
C GLY A 558 31.21 -23.16 -6.61
N ALA A 559 30.75 -23.23 -5.36
CA ALA A 559 30.61 -24.49 -4.63
C ALA A 559 29.13 -24.86 -4.37
N THR A 560 28.72 -26.01 -4.88
CA THR A 560 27.43 -26.67 -4.66
C THR A 560 27.26 -27.05 -3.18
N PRO A 561 26.11 -26.81 -2.53
CA PRO A 561 25.89 -27.30 -1.17
C PRO A 561 25.66 -28.82 -1.17
N GLY A 562 26.54 -29.55 -0.50
CA GLY A 562 26.30 -30.94 -0.11
C GLY A 562 25.09 -31.07 0.83
N PRO A 563 24.61 -32.30 1.08
CA PRO A 563 23.44 -32.55 1.89
C PRO A 563 23.67 -32.07 3.34
N GLY A 564 22.65 -31.45 3.93
CA GLY A 564 22.69 -30.88 5.27
C GLY A 564 22.98 -31.91 6.37
N PRO A 565 23.32 -31.45 7.59
CA PRO A 565 23.69 -32.32 8.70
C PRO A 565 22.43 -33.01 9.24
N GLY A 566 22.23 -34.27 8.87
CA GLY A 566 21.07 -35.03 9.32
C GLY A 566 20.96 -36.49 8.85
N GLN A 567 21.92 -37.01 8.08
CA GLN A 567 21.95 -38.44 7.74
C GLN A 567 23.18 -39.12 8.32
N ILE A 568 22.98 -39.70 9.50
CA ILE A 568 23.81 -40.78 10.02
C ILE A 568 23.48 -42.01 9.16
N HIS A 569 24.40 -42.41 8.28
CA HIS A 569 24.39 -43.78 7.77
C HIS A 569 25.76 -44.43 7.90
N ASN A 570 25.73 -45.57 8.57
CA ASN A 570 26.84 -46.42 8.96
C ASN A 570 27.72 -46.83 7.78
N ARG A 571 29.03 -46.86 8.04
CA ARG A 571 30.05 -47.50 7.20
C ARG A 571 29.95 -49.03 7.26
N MET A 572 30.11 -49.67 6.09
CA MET A 572 31.00 -50.82 5.74
C MET A 572 30.32 -51.87 4.82
N PRO A 573 31.06 -52.71 4.07
CA PRO A 573 32.14 -52.40 3.11
C PRO A 573 31.96 -53.13 1.73
N LYS A 574 32.91 -52.86 0.82
CA LYS A 574 33.07 -53.28 -0.59
C LYS A 574 32.72 -54.74 -0.96
N SER A 575 32.14 -54.95 -2.16
CA SER A 575 32.46 -56.09 -3.04
C SER A 575 32.10 -55.88 -4.53
N GLN A 576 33.15 -55.99 -5.36
CA GLN A 576 33.28 -56.51 -6.74
C GLN A 576 32.08 -56.62 -7.70
N ALA A 577 32.33 -56.16 -8.94
CA ALA A 577 31.56 -56.44 -10.16
C ALA A 577 31.50 -57.94 -10.51
N PRO A 578 30.55 -58.36 -11.37
CA PRO A 578 30.97 -58.77 -12.72
C PRO A 578 29.99 -58.48 -13.87
N LYS A 579 30.47 -58.88 -15.05
CA LYS A 579 30.11 -58.65 -16.45
C LYS A 579 28.76 -59.25 -16.94
N SER A 580 28.33 -58.75 -18.09
CA SER A 580 27.24 -59.10 -19.05
C SER A 580 27.05 -60.62 -19.32
N PRO A 581 25.94 -61.09 -19.95
CA PRO A 581 25.79 -61.01 -21.43
C PRO A 581 24.36 -60.99 -22.07
N VAL A 582 24.27 -60.32 -23.23
CA VAL A 582 23.77 -60.76 -24.59
C VAL A 582 22.28 -61.12 -24.87
N SER A 583 21.79 -60.55 -26.00
CA SER A 583 20.81 -61.01 -27.03
C SER A 583 19.29 -60.84 -26.81
N HIS A 584 18.40 -60.64 -27.81
CA HIS A 584 18.43 -60.70 -29.30
C HIS A 584 17.22 -59.93 -29.92
N ALA A 585 17.40 -59.45 -31.17
CA ALA A 585 16.47 -59.38 -32.33
C ALA A 585 15.17 -58.52 -32.24
N SER A 586 14.64 -57.86 -33.29
CA SER A 586 14.78 -57.91 -34.76
C SER A 586 14.03 -56.68 -35.37
N ALA A 587 14.61 -55.99 -36.37
CA ALA A 587 14.20 -55.90 -37.80
C ALA A 587 12.88 -55.12 -38.08
N SER A 588 12.68 -54.32 -39.14
CA SER A 588 13.35 -54.10 -40.43
C SER A 588 12.67 -52.95 -41.21
N GLY A 589 13.43 -52.33 -42.14
CA GLY A 589 12.94 -51.72 -43.41
C GLY A 589 12.79 -50.20 -43.38
N GLY A 590 13.34 -49.40 -44.29
CA GLY A 590 14.08 -49.64 -45.52
C GLY A 590 14.25 -48.29 -46.27
N SER A 591 15.51 -47.96 -46.54
CA SER A 591 16.10 -47.16 -47.64
C SER A 591 15.26 -47.06 -48.94
N ARG A 592 15.34 -46.06 -49.84
CA ARG A 592 16.48 -45.25 -50.33
C ARG A 592 16.00 -44.30 -51.47
N GLU A 593 16.77 -43.21 -51.70
CA GLU A 593 17.16 -42.57 -52.99
C GLU A 593 16.05 -42.07 -53.96
N SER A 594 16.19 -41.02 -54.79
CA SER A 594 17.37 -40.43 -55.44
C SER A 594 17.14 -38.97 -55.87
N SER A 595 18.27 -38.33 -56.21
CA SER A 595 18.53 -37.04 -56.85
C SER A 595 17.88 -36.80 -58.22
N ASP A 596 17.82 -35.52 -58.66
CA ASP A 596 18.56 -35.01 -59.83
C ASP A 596 18.24 -33.50 -60.10
N ASP A 597 19.32 -32.69 -60.18
CA ASP A 597 19.45 -31.32 -60.76
C ASP A 597 19.67 -31.43 -62.29
N PRO A 598 20.03 -30.38 -63.09
CA PRO A 598 19.60 -28.97 -63.24
C PRO A 598 19.37 -28.58 -64.74
N MET A 599 19.00 -27.32 -65.08
CA MET A 599 19.60 -26.49 -66.17
C MET A 599 18.81 -25.23 -66.61
N GLU A 600 19.61 -24.22 -66.99
CA GLU A 600 19.41 -23.16 -68.01
C GLU A 600 18.63 -21.85 -67.73
N GLY A 601 19.38 -20.72 -67.77
CA GLY A 601 19.40 -19.93 -69.02
C GLY A 601 18.64 -18.60 -69.12
N ARG A 602 19.27 -17.50 -68.66
CA ARG A 602 19.48 -16.23 -69.42
C ARG A 602 18.25 -15.37 -69.83
N LYS A 603 18.13 -14.14 -69.29
CA LYS A 603 18.23 -12.82 -70.00
C LYS A 603 17.52 -11.64 -69.28
N ARG A 604 18.32 -10.58 -69.05
CA ARG A 604 18.13 -9.14 -69.39
C ARG A 604 16.95 -8.31 -68.86
N ARG A 605 17.38 -7.15 -68.32
CA ARG A 605 16.96 -5.73 -68.55
C ARG A 605 15.76 -5.22 -67.73
N VAL A 606 15.98 -4.16 -66.92
CA VAL A 606 15.72 -2.70 -67.18
C VAL A 606 14.57 -2.30 -66.23
N THR A 607 14.52 -1.21 -65.46
CA THR A 607 15.30 0.02 -65.18
C THR A 607 14.77 0.50 -63.82
N ASP A 608 15.61 1.01 -62.91
CA ASP A 608 15.89 2.44 -62.69
C ASP A 608 14.66 3.38 -62.75
N ASP A 609 14.39 4.06 -61.62
CA ASP A 609 14.31 5.52 -61.58
C ASP A 609 14.70 6.04 -60.18
N ALA A 610 16.02 6.22 -60.05
CA ALA A 610 16.74 7.37 -59.48
C ALA A 610 16.05 8.74 -59.81
N GLN A 611 16.22 9.90 -59.14
CA GLN A 611 17.38 10.49 -58.45
C GLN A 611 17.08 11.96 -58.03
N LEU A 612 17.97 12.49 -57.15
CA LEU A 612 18.55 13.86 -57.06
C LEU A 612 17.61 15.07 -56.82
N ALA A 613 17.73 15.87 -55.75
CA ALA A 613 18.86 16.68 -55.25
C ALA A 613 19.29 17.87 -56.14
N ARG A 614 19.18 19.10 -55.61
CA ARG A 614 20.29 20.07 -55.34
C ARG A 614 19.86 21.54 -55.36
N LYS A 615 20.25 22.24 -54.29
CA LYS A 615 20.95 23.55 -54.18
C LYS A 615 20.67 24.66 -55.20
N ARG A 616 20.47 25.87 -54.64
CA ARG A 616 21.20 27.17 -54.82
C ARG A 616 20.23 28.30 -54.38
N ARG A 617 20.58 29.50 -53.89
CA ARG A 617 21.80 30.20 -53.43
C ARG A 617 21.33 31.54 -52.81
N ASP A 618 22.09 32.02 -51.83
CA ASP A 618 22.52 33.42 -51.53
C ASP A 618 21.56 34.63 -51.68
N SER A 619 21.46 35.46 -50.63
CA SER A 619 21.89 36.88 -50.63
C SER A 619 21.64 37.62 -49.29
N ASP A 620 22.72 38.22 -48.77
CA ASP A 620 22.89 39.57 -48.20
C ASP A 620 21.98 40.16 -47.07
N ARG A 621 22.60 40.35 -45.88
CA ARG A 621 22.88 41.60 -45.09
C ARG A 621 21.93 42.85 -45.21
N PRO A 622 22.03 43.88 -44.33
CA PRO A 622 21.77 44.02 -42.88
C PRO A 622 20.84 45.25 -42.57
N GLY A 623 20.47 45.55 -41.31
CA GLY A 623 20.01 46.92 -40.94
C GLY A 623 18.94 47.05 -39.84
N SER A 624 19.29 47.77 -38.76
CA SER A 624 18.43 48.39 -37.72
C SER A 624 17.57 49.56 -38.29
N PRO A 625 16.96 50.50 -37.53
CA PRO A 625 16.26 50.52 -36.22
C PRO A 625 14.88 51.27 -36.25
N GLY A 626 14.14 51.28 -35.12
CA GLY A 626 13.15 52.32 -34.74
C GLY A 626 11.73 52.20 -35.33
N GLY A 627 10.63 52.56 -34.65
CA GLY A 627 10.41 53.12 -33.33
C GLY A 627 8.93 53.48 -33.09
N ARG A 628 8.67 53.94 -31.85
CA ARG A 628 7.60 54.85 -31.37
C ARG A 628 6.13 54.43 -31.30
N GLY A 629 5.56 54.74 -30.12
CA GLY A 629 4.15 55.08 -29.87
C GLY A 629 3.64 54.52 -28.53
N SER A 630 3.91 55.14 -27.36
CA SER A 630 3.01 56.05 -26.60
C SER A 630 1.56 55.51 -26.46
N ASN A 631 0.89 55.38 -25.31
CA ASN A 631 0.77 56.25 -24.14
C ASN A 631 -0.06 55.48 -23.06
N SER A 632 0.37 55.40 -21.80
CA SER A 632 -0.09 56.17 -20.61
C SER A 632 -1.51 55.89 -20.06
N ARG A 633 -1.58 55.43 -18.80
CA ARG A 633 -2.41 55.89 -17.65
C ARG A 633 -2.46 54.77 -16.60
N GLU A 634 -1.80 54.91 -15.43
CA GLU A 634 -2.35 55.51 -14.19
C GLU A 634 -3.80 55.05 -13.92
N GLY A 635 -4.19 54.39 -12.83
CA GLY A 635 -3.64 54.26 -11.49
C GLY A 635 -4.81 54.48 -10.51
N CYS A 636 -5.09 53.55 -9.59
CA CYS A 636 -5.64 53.89 -8.26
C CYS A 636 -5.76 52.65 -7.36
N LYS A 637 -5.00 52.68 -6.25
CA LYS A 637 -5.27 51.92 -5.02
C LYS A 637 -6.39 52.61 -4.25
N LYS A 638 -7.30 51.85 -3.63
CA LYS A 638 -7.96 52.27 -2.38
C LYS A 638 -8.10 51.11 -1.40
N THR A 639 -7.31 51.23 -0.35
CA THR A 639 -7.49 50.70 1.01
C THR A 639 -8.71 51.34 1.67
N THR A 640 -9.46 50.60 2.48
CA THR A 640 -10.19 51.14 3.65
C THR A 640 -10.10 50.14 4.81
N GLY A 641 -9.80 50.68 5.99
CA GLY A 641 -9.76 49.98 7.26
C GLY A 641 -10.95 50.30 8.17
N SER A 642 -10.93 49.65 9.33
CA SER A 642 -11.81 49.67 10.51
C SER A 642 -12.54 50.98 10.89
N ASN A 643 -13.79 50.90 11.38
CA ASN A 643 -14.14 51.01 12.82
C ASN A 643 -15.67 51.03 13.10
N HIS A 644 -16.01 50.47 14.27
CA HIS A 644 -17.20 50.65 15.16
C HIS A 644 -18.56 50.19 14.57
N ASN A 645 -19.26 49.19 15.13
CA ASN A 645 -19.85 49.08 16.46
C ASN A 645 -20.17 47.62 16.81
#